data_AF-A0A969B0F2-F1
#
_entry.id   AF-A0A969B0F2-F1
#
_cell.length_a   1.000
_cell.length_b   1.000
_cell.length_c   1.000
_cell.angle_alpha   90.00
_cell.angle_beta   90.00
_cell.angle_gamma   90.00
#
_symmetry.space_group_name_H-M   'P 1'
#
loop_
_entity.id
_entity.type
_entity.pdbx_description
1 polymer ?
#
loop_
_entity_poly.entity_id
_entity_poly.type
_entity_poly.pdbx_seq_one_letter_code
_entity_poly.pdbx_strand_id
1 'polypeptide(L)'
;MLLKHIHEINGKSIHFGFFYGHLWAQGSLLLVGGGAEIAGGWSDEPYAWAVQHTPNKKIAIISTDAGSDPDWLPDYFISLGALEVKNYVFADRASAGADGLLDQLTAYDMLFFKGGDQWLYYQYFKGTAVEEAMMQVFAKGGLVGGTSAGMAILGEYVYTAQKASLLTWEGLENIQSENLTLTNDFAPMLKGFITDTHFLERGRLPRLATMLAYYHIENGLQVNGVACDDQTALAIDKTNLAKAFGTGGTYIYRLAAAEKVMNQWSGTISARHLAYGMSIDLNTLALVDGPSVSSPGYQAENGNYELYLSGNNAIENDAAIVKQLSTLQGPVLIVTGQARLTAAKLMSALSDNGKSDVSIMSAVQENNSEDSWQWRNKIRLAKQLVFIENDFETLLDFMKNGPTGQLLYAHLRRDQITNAFFGEDSKLAGSRYVINNLEAPALAYQGGLTYAPGLGLLQNSIIIPGAFDPGADDYYENNTLSGLFALGDGGLSNAIYINKESWGHFHAQDGENQLSAMGKYALVLIENRSHHFQLFDQKTGANPRNNASYDSLVVQVLGHGSSISLGVPVPTNSPEYELESDPNDSVITGIGEPLNSTFISPTVTDSHFNLDIPKSGLLRVYNAIGTPVHTQHYQSGKHVLDLERPGMYLVAFMDDEASKLLNFQKIIKK
;
A
#
# COMPACT_ATOMS: atom_id res chain seq x y z
N MET A 1 45.51 -22.67 33.31
CA MET A 1 46.86 -22.07 33.38
C MET A 1 47.87 -23.05 32.79
N LEU A 2 48.15 -22.98 31.48
CA LEU A 2 49.48 -23.14 30.88
C LEU A 2 49.40 -22.82 29.38
N LEU A 3 50.36 -22.02 28.94
CA LEU A 3 50.34 -21.15 27.77
C LEU A 3 50.67 -21.84 26.43
N LYS A 4 50.06 -21.27 25.39
CA LYS A 4 50.58 -21.00 24.04
C LYS A 4 52.09 -21.20 23.85
N HIS A 5 52.45 -22.02 22.86
CA HIS A 5 53.65 -21.83 22.02
C HIS A 5 53.27 -22.15 20.56
N ILE A 6 53.27 -21.13 19.70
CA ILE A 6 53.30 -21.30 18.24
C ILE A 6 54.54 -20.55 17.77
N HIS A 7 55.43 -21.27 17.10
CA HIS A 7 56.58 -20.72 16.38
C HIS A 7 56.18 -20.51 14.91
N GLU A 8 56.43 -19.31 14.38
CA GLU A 8 56.34 -19.01 12.95
C GLU A 8 57.57 -19.56 12.22
N ILE A 9 57.36 -20.33 11.15
CA ILE A 9 58.37 -20.55 10.11
C ILE A 9 57.69 -20.40 8.74
N ASN A 10 58.15 -19.42 7.96
CA ASN A 10 57.93 -19.21 6.53
C ASN A 10 56.52 -18.83 6.02
N GLY A 11 55.89 -17.80 6.61
CA GLY A 11 55.04 -16.86 5.85
C GLY A 11 53.84 -17.43 5.08
N LYS A 12 53.36 -18.63 5.42
CA LYS A 12 52.13 -19.23 4.90
C LYS A 12 51.32 -19.75 6.07
N SER A 13 50.18 -19.13 6.34
CA SER A 13 49.20 -19.61 7.32
C SER A 13 48.66 -20.97 6.86
N ILE A 14 49.08 -22.05 7.52
CA ILE A 14 48.48 -23.38 7.36
C ILE A 14 47.32 -23.47 8.35
N HIS A 15 46.10 -23.33 7.85
CA HIS A 15 44.89 -23.65 8.61
C HIS A 15 44.83 -25.16 8.81
N PHE A 16 45.21 -25.66 9.99
CA PHE A 16 44.84 -27.01 10.41
C PHE A 16 43.36 -27.00 10.78
N GLY A 17 42.53 -27.44 9.83
CA GLY A 17 41.13 -27.78 10.09
C GLY A 17 41.08 -28.99 11.01
N PHE A 18 40.73 -28.78 12.27
CA PHE A 18 40.22 -29.85 13.12
C PHE A 18 38.77 -30.12 12.71
N PHE A 19 38.59 -31.08 11.80
CA PHE A 19 37.31 -31.75 11.59
C PHE A 19 37.01 -32.62 12.82
N TYR A 20 36.34 -32.06 13.83
CA TYR A 20 35.53 -32.87 14.74
C TYR A 20 34.19 -33.12 14.07
N GLY A 21 34.14 -34.19 13.28
CA GLY A 21 32.89 -34.80 12.84
C GLY A 21 32.17 -35.43 14.03
N HIS A 22 31.51 -34.61 14.82
CA HIS A 22 30.31 -35.04 15.52
C HIS A 22 29.13 -34.54 14.69
N LEU A 23 28.44 -35.47 14.01
CA LEU A 23 27.07 -35.24 13.55
C LEU A 23 26.22 -35.05 14.81
N TRP A 24 26.23 -33.84 15.36
CA TRP A 24 25.28 -33.45 16.38
C TRP A 24 23.90 -33.49 15.73
N ALA A 25 22.96 -34.22 16.34
CA ALA A 25 21.60 -34.28 15.84
C ALA A 25 20.99 -32.88 15.93
N GLN A 26 20.35 -32.41 14.85
CA GLN A 26 19.60 -31.17 14.89
C GLN A 26 18.37 -31.35 15.79
N GLY A 27 18.10 -30.36 16.65
CA GLY A 27 16.90 -30.30 17.46
C GLY A 27 15.67 -29.87 16.67
N SER A 28 14.53 -29.78 17.34
CA SER A 28 13.30 -29.21 16.78
C SER A 28 13.11 -27.77 17.26
N LEU A 29 12.36 -26.96 16.51
CA LEU A 29 11.98 -25.61 16.90
C LEU A 29 10.46 -25.44 16.94
N LEU A 30 9.98 -24.60 17.86
CA LEU A 30 8.60 -24.11 17.84
C LEU A 30 8.62 -22.59 17.82
N LEU A 31 8.30 -22.00 16.68
CA LEU A 31 8.23 -20.55 16.50
C LEU A 31 6.78 -20.10 16.67
N VAL A 32 6.49 -19.22 17.63
CA VAL A 32 5.13 -18.75 17.91
C VAL A 32 5.06 -17.23 17.78
N GLY A 33 4.16 -16.74 16.94
CA GLY A 33 4.08 -15.32 16.58
C GLY A 33 3.56 -14.40 17.70
N GLY A 34 2.97 -14.97 18.75
CA GLY A 34 2.41 -14.24 19.88
C GLY A 34 0.91 -14.42 20.01
N GLY A 35 0.26 -13.49 20.73
CA GLY A 35 -1.12 -13.65 21.17
C GLY A 35 -1.20 -14.51 22.44
N ALA A 36 -2.29 -14.36 23.20
CA ALA A 36 -2.49 -15.16 24.40
C ALA A 36 -2.70 -16.63 24.03
N GLU A 37 -2.02 -17.53 24.74
CA GLU A 37 -2.33 -18.95 24.70
C GLU A 37 -3.73 -19.22 25.29
N ILE A 38 -4.45 -20.17 24.70
CA ILE A 38 -5.82 -20.51 25.08
C ILE A 38 -5.92 -22.03 25.15
N ALA A 39 -6.10 -22.57 26.36
CA ALA A 39 -6.37 -23.99 26.55
C ALA A 39 -7.71 -24.38 25.92
N GLY A 40 -7.73 -25.46 25.14
CA GLY A 40 -8.88 -25.83 24.31
C GLY A 40 -9.01 -24.97 23.03
N GLY A 41 -8.01 -24.14 22.73
CA GLY A 41 -8.03 -23.17 21.64
C GLY A 41 -6.91 -23.40 20.61
N TRP A 42 -6.49 -22.32 19.95
CA TRP A 42 -5.54 -22.36 18.84
C TRP A 42 -4.16 -22.94 19.23
N SER A 43 -3.76 -22.77 20.51
CA SER A 43 -2.43 -23.13 20.99
C SER A 43 -2.27 -24.60 21.35
N ASP A 44 -3.36 -25.37 21.46
CA ASP A 44 -3.32 -26.77 21.91
C ASP A 44 -2.48 -27.64 20.97
N GLU A 45 -2.79 -27.61 19.67
CA GLU A 45 -2.11 -28.43 18.67
C GLU A 45 -0.60 -28.15 18.57
N PRO A 46 -0.13 -26.88 18.38
CA PRO A 46 1.30 -26.62 18.28
C PRO A 46 2.06 -26.92 19.58
N TYR A 47 1.47 -26.68 20.75
CA TYR A 47 2.16 -26.92 22.02
C TYR A 47 2.17 -28.41 22.35
N ALA A 48 1.10 -29.16 22.05
CA ALA A 48 1.08 -30.61 22.15
C ALA A 48 2.09 -31.25 21.18
N TRP A 49 2.22 -30.72 19.96
CA TRP A 49 3.27 -31.12 19.03
C TRP A 49 4.66 -30.94 19.67
N ALA A 50 4.94 -29.79 20.29
CA ALA A 50 6.22 -29.57 20.95
C ALA A 50 6.47 -30.52 22.12
N VAL A 51 5.45 -30.80 22.95
CA VAL A 51 5.55 -31.82 24.01
C VAL A 51 5.87 -33.20 23.43
N GLN A 52 5.25 -33.59 22.31
CA GLN A 52 5.51 -34.87 21.65
C GLN A 52 6.91 -34.96 21.05
N HIS A 53 7.48 -33.83 20.63
CA HIS A 53 8.83 -33.74 20.06
C HIS A 53 9.92 -33.44 21.11
N THR A 54 9.54 -33.38 22.38
CA THR A 54 10.44 -33.21 23.52
C THR A 54 10.77 -34.57 24.15
N PRO A 55 12.03 -35.06 24.04
CA PRO A 55 12.47 -36.26 24.76
C PRO A 55 12.12 -36.18 26.25
N ASN A 56 11.68 -37.29 26.86
CA ASN A 56 11.26 -37.35 28.28
C ASN A 56 10.19 -36.32 28.75
N LYS A 57 9.71 -35.45 27.87
CA LYS A 57 8.69 -34.42 28.11
C LYS A 57 9.01 -33.51 29.31
N LYS A 58 10.29 -33.18 29.48
CA LYS A 58 10.79 -32.25 30.50
C LYS A 58 11.01 -30.87 29.89
N ILE A 59 10.31 -29.87 30.40
CA ILE A 59 10.26 -28.51 29.84
C ILE A 59 10.75 -27.50 30.88
N ALA A 60 11.75 -26.70 30.52
CA ALA A 60 12.09 -25.48 31.24
C ALA A 60 11.48 -24.28 30.52
N ILE A 61 10.62 -23.53 31.21
CA ILE A 61 10.05 -22.28 30.73
C ILE A 61 10.99 -21.15 31.15
N ILE A 62 11.48 -20.38 30.18
CA ILE A 62 12.45 -19.32 30.37
C ILE A 62 11.77 -17.96 30.19
N SER A 63 11.99 -17.04 31.13
CA SER A 63 11.48 -15.66 31.02
C SER A 63 12.39 -14.65 31.74
N THR A 64 12.22 -13.37 31.43
CA THR A 64 12.87 -12.25 32.15
C THR A 64 12.00 -11.64 33.25
N ASP A 65 10.72 -12.02 33.28
CA ASP A 65 9.75 -11.63 34.30
C ASP A 65 8.90 -12.84 34.72
N ALA A 66 8.44 -12.84 35.96
CA ALA A 66 7.58 -13.89 36.50
C ALA A 66 6.18 -13.87 35.86
N GLY A 67 5.72 -12.70 35.41
CA GLY A 67 4.36 -12.48 34.94
C GLY A 67 3.33 -12.50 36.08
N SER A 68 2.06 -12.33 35.72
CA SER A 68 0.95 -12.24 36.68
C SER A 68 0.43 -13.58 37.19
N ASP A 69 0.61 -14.64 36.40
CA ASP A 69 0.20 -16.01 36.75
C ASP A 69 1.34 -16.98 36.35
N PRO A 70 2.27 -17.26 37.28
CA PRO A 70 3.44 -18.08 36.96
C PRO A 70 3.08 -19.56 36.76
N ASP A 71 1.98 -20.06 37.33
CA ASP A 71 1.65 -21.49 37.34
C ASP A 71 0.83 -21.91 36.11
N TRP A 72 0.11 -20.98 35.49
CA TRP A 72 -0.75 -21.27 34.34
C TRP A 72 -0.06 -21.99 33.18
N LEU A 73 1.10 -21.49 32.71
CA LEU A 73 1.79 -22.07 31.55
C LEU A 73 2.41 -23.45 31.85
N PRO A 74 3.07 -23.67 33.01
CA PRO A 74 3.43 -25.01 33.45
C PRO A 74 2.26 -25.99 33.47
N ASP A 75 1.14 -25.62 34.11
CA ASP A 75 -0.04 -26.46 34.21
C ASP A 75 -0.64 -26.76 32.83
N TYR A 76 -0.62 -25.77 31.93
CA TYR A 76 -1.06 -25.94 30.56
C TYR A 76 -0.21 -26.96 29.80
N PHE A 77 1.13 -26.86 29.85
CA PHE A 77 2.00 -27.88 29.24
C PHE A 77 1.80 -29.28 29.86
N ILE A 78 1.59 -29.38 31.18
CA ILE A 78 1.25 -30.64 31.85
C ILE A 78 -0.06 -31.20 31.32
N SER A 79 -1.08 -30.35 31.10
CA SER A 79 -2.37 -30.77 30.53
C SER A 79 -2.24 -31.32 29.11
N LEU A 80 -1.24 -30.86 28.35
CA LEU A 80 -0.88 -31.36 27.01
C LEU A 80 0.05 -32.59 27.05
N GLY A 81 0.35 -33.09 28.25
CA GLY A 81 1.06 -34.35 28.48
C GLY A 81 2.54 -34.21 28.81
N ALA A 82 3.03 -33.02 29.18
CA ALA A 82 4.36 -32.85 29.76
C ALA A 82 4.46 -33.59 31.11
N LEU A 83 5.65 -34.10 31.44
CA LEU A 83 5.88 -34.86 32.68
C LEU A 83 6.52 -34.02 33.78
N GLU A 84 7.34 -33.04 33.40
CA GLU A 84 8.00 -32.13 34.31
C GLU A 84 8.07 -30.76 33.63
N VAL A 85 7.53 -29.72 34.27
CA VAL A 85 7.60 -28.36 33.76
C VAL A 85 8.03 -27.43 34.89
N LYS A 86 9.00 -26.55 34.62
CA LYS A 86 9.50 -25.61 35.63
C LYS A 86 9.81 -24.25 35.03
N ASN A 87 9.42 -23.19 35.73
CA ASN A 87 9.79 -21.82 35.39
C ASN A 87 11.20 -21.47 35.86
N TYR A 88 11.93 -20.79 35.00
CA TYR A 88 13.21 -20.14 35.26
C TYR A 88 13.08 -18.66 34.87
N VAL A 89 13.08 -17.81 35.89
CA VAL A 89 12.97 -16.35 35.72
C VAL A 89 14.35 -15.73 35.94
N PHE A 90 14.84 -15.00 34.96
CA PHE A 90 16.14 -14.34 35.00
C PHE A 90 15.97 -12.83 35.01
N ALA A 91 16.21 -12.20 36.16
CA ALA A 91 16.07 -10.76 36.32
C ALA A 91 17.27 -9.98 35.73
N ASP A 92 18.39 -10.65 35.47
CA ASP A 92 19.61 -10.04 34.94
C ASP A 92 20.57 -11.07 34.34
N ARG A 93 21.66 -10.57 33.76
CA ARG A 93 22.76 -11.38 33.21
C ARG A 93 23.46 -12.26 34.26
N ALA A 94 23.54 -11.82 35.51
CA ALA A 94 24.26 -12.57 36.55
C ALA A 94 23.50 -13.85 36.93
N SER A 95 22.18 -13.76 37.07
CA SER A 95 21.30 -14.91 37.31
C SER A 95 21.34 -15.91 36.15
N ALA A 96 21.44 -15.43 34.91
CA ALA A 96 21.59 -16.29 33.71
C ALA A 96 22.97 -16.94 33.56
N GLY A 97 23.97 -16.49 34.34
CA GLY A 97 25.34 -17.03 34.35
C GLY A 97 25.71 -17.74 35.65
N ALA A 98 24.74 -18.09 36.50
CA ALA A 98 24.99 -18.69 37.79
C ALA A 98 25.63 -20.08 37.70
N ASP A 99 26.52 -20.40 38.64
CA ASP A 99 27.19 -21.70 38.71
C ASP A 99 26.18 -22.85 38.78
N GLY A 100 26.41 -23.90 37.98
CA GLY A 100 25.55 -25.08 37.91
C GLY A 100 24.24 -24.88 37.12
N LEU A 101 23.93 -23.67 36.65
CA LEU A 101 22.72 -23.42 35.87
C LEU A 101 22.70 -24.17 34.54
N LEU A 102 23.86 -24.27 33.86
CA LEU A 102 23.99 -25.01 32.62
C LEU A 102 23.56 -26.48 32.80
N ASP A 103 24.08 -27.14 33.83
CA ASP A 103 23.73 -28.54 34.14
C ASP A 103 22.24 -28.69 34.47
N GLN A 104 21.65 -27.71 35.16
CA GLN A 104 20.22 -27.71 35.46
C GLN A 104 19.37 -27.59 34.18
N LEU A 105 19.69 -26.63 33.31
CA LEU A 105 18.91 -26.39 32.08
C LEU A 105 19.09 -27.52 31.07
N THR A 106 20.29 -28.09 30.95
CA THR A 106 20.57 -29.20 30.03
C THR A 106 20.01 -30.55 30.50
N ALA A 107 19.53 -30.64 31.75
CA ALA A 107 18.72 -31.77 32.22
C ALA A 107 17.29 -31.78 31.66
N TYR A 108 16.81 -30.63 31.15
CA TYR A 108 15.57 -30.54 30.40
C TYR A 108 15.81 -30.87 28.93
N ASP A 109 14.74 -31.24 28.23
CA ASP A 109 14.78 -31.64 26.82
C ASP A 109 14.06 -30.63 25.93
N MET A 110 13.37 -29.67 26.54
CA MET A 110 12.82 -28.48 25.90
C MET A 110 13.11 -27.22 26.71
N LEU A 111 13.58 -26.17 26.02
CA LEU A 111 13.61 -24.81 26.55
C LEU A 111 12.55 -24.00 25.81
N PHE A 112 11.61 -23.40 26.55
CA PHE A 112 10.53 -22.60 25.99
C PHE A 112 10.58 -21.15 26.48
N PHE A 113 10.78 -20.20 25.59
CA PHE A 113 10.94 -18.77 25.91
C PHE A 113 9.59 -18.04 25.83
N LYS A 114 9.16 -17.42 26.93
CA LYS A 114 7.90 -16.66 26.98
C LYS A 114 7.99 -15.37 26.15
N GLY A 115 6.83 -14.73 25.95
CA GLY A 115 6.78 -13.34 25.48
C GLY A 115 7.41 -12.37 26.50
N GLY A 116 7.73 -11.17 26.05
CA GLY A 116 8.43 -10.16 26.86
C GLY A 116 9.13 -9.16 25.96
N ASP A 117 10.34 -8.76 26.35
CA ASP A 117 11.21 -7.88 25.60
C ASP A 117 12.41 -8.67 25.05
N GLN A 118 12.54 -8.75 23.72
CA GLN A 118 13.63 -9.50 23.08
C GLN A 118 15.01 -8.88 23.33
N TRP A 119 15.09 -7.59 23.64
CA TRP A 119 16.35 -6.94 24.03
C TRP A 119 16.86 -7.52 25.35
N LEU A 120 15.97 -7.77 26.32
CA LEU A 120 16.35 -8.35 27.61
C LEU A 120 16.86 -9.78 27.45
N TYR A 121 16.23 -10.60 26.59
CA TYR A 121 16.74 -11.94 26.29
C TYR A 121 18.14 -11.90 25.71
N TYR A 122 18.37 -11.06 24.70
CA TYR A 122 19.70 -10.91 24.12
C TYR A 122 20.72 -10.39 25.16
N GLN A 123 20.38 -9.35 25.92
CA GLN A 123 21.25 -8.73 26.91
C GLN A 123 21.63 -9.69 28.06
N TYR A 124 20.66 -10.45 28.57
CA TYR A 124 20.85 -11.32 29.73
C TYR A 124 21.48 -12.64 29.36
N PHE A 125 21.19 -13.21 28.18
CA PHE A 125 21.56 -14.59 27.87
C PHE A 125 22.81 -14.74 27.02
N LYS A 126 23.17 -13.75 26.19
CA LYS A 126 24.32 -13.86 25.30
C LYS A 126 25.60 -14.14 26.08
N GLY A 127 26.34 -15.19 25.77
CA GLY A 127 27.56 -15.61 26.45
C GLY A 127 27.35 -16.05 27.90
N THR A 128 26.15 -16.53 28.26
CA THR A 128 25.85 -17.10 29.59
C THR A 128 25.42 -18.56 29.48
N ALA A 129 25.17 -19.19 30.64
CA ALA A 129 24.76 -20.59 30.70
C ALA A 129 23.41 -20.85 30.00
N VAL A 130 22.54 -19.84 29.88
CA VAL A 130 21.25 -19.98 29.17
C VAL A 130 21.47 -20.16 27.66
N GLU A 131 22.28 -19.31 27.03
CA GLU A 131 22.60 -19.45 25.60
C GLU A 131 23.33 -20.77 25.32
N GLU A 132 24.27 -21.16 26.18
CA GLU A 132 24.95 -22.45 26.04
C GLU A 132 23.96 -23.62 26.19
N ALA A 133 23.03 -23.55 27.12
CA ALA A 133 21.99 -24.56 27.29
C ALA A 133 21.08 -24.66 26.05
N MET A 134 20.72 -23.54 25.41
CA MET A 134 19.97 -23.56 24.13
C MET A 134 20.70 -24.40 23.09
N MET A 135 21.98 -24.11 22.87
CA MET A 135 22.80 -24.83 21.90
C MET A 135 22.95 -26.31 22.27
N GLN A 136 23.19 -26.65 23.54
CA GLN A 136 23.37 -28.03 23.96
C GLN A 136 22.07 -28.85 23.91
N VAL A 137 20.95 -28.29 24.37
CA VAL A 137 19.62 -28.94 24.30
C VAL A 137 19.24 -29.18 22.84
N PHE A 138 19.45 -28.20 21.97
CA PHE A 138 19.21 -28.33 20.54
C PHE A 138 20.11 -29.41 19.92
N ALA A 139 21.42 -29.39 20.20
CA ALA A 139 22.41 -30.31 19.62
C ALA A 139 22.27 -31.78 20.08
N LYS A 140 21.63 -32.04 21.23
CA LYS A 140 21.25 -33.41 21.65
C LYS A 140 19.89 -33.86 21.11
N GLY A 141 19.28 -33.10 20.21
CA GLY A 141 18.00 -33.43 19.59
C GLY A 141 16.77 -33.09 20.44
N GLY A 142 16.90 -32.16 21.40
CA GLY A 142 15.78 -31.57 22.13
C GLY A 142 15.03 -30.52 21.32
N LEU A 143 14.15 -29.77 21.97
CA LEU A 143 13.35 -28.71 21.35
C LEU A 143 13.69 -27.33 21.95
N VAL A 144 13.81 -26.31 21.11
CA VAL A 144 13.86 -24.91 21.57
C VAL A 144 12.70 -24.16 20.94
N GLY A 145 11.85 -23.57 21.76
CA GLY A 145 10.66 -22.86 21.27
C GLY A 145 10.46 -21.54 21.97
N GLY A 146 9.60 -20.69 21.42
CA GLY A 146 9.24 -19.45 22.09
C GLY A 146 8.12 -18.69 21.41
N THR A 147 7.53 -17.76 22.17
CA THR A 147 6.41 -16.91 21.72
C THR A 147 6.79 -15.44 21.74
N SER A 148 6.39 -14.68 20.71
CA SER A 148 6.65 -13.24 20.62
C SER A 148 8.16 -12.94 20.72
N ALA A 149 8.61 -12.20 21.74
CA ALA A 149 10.05 -11.98 22.00
C ALA A 149 10.87 -13.27 22.11
N GLY A 150 10.27 -14.36 22.64
CA GLY A 150 10.92 -15.66 22.72
C GLY A 150 11.15 -16.31 21.36
N MET A 151 10.29 -16.06 20.36
CA MET A 151 10.52 -16.48 18.98
C MET A 151 11.56 -15.58 18.29
N ALA A 152 11.57 -14.27 18.59
CA ALA A 152 12.43 -13.30 17.92
C ALA A 152 13.94 -13.58 18.06
N ILE A 153 14.34 -14.36 19.07
CA ILE A 153 15.74 -14.75 19.33
C ILE A 153 16.11 -16.12 18.74
N LEU A 154 15.21 -16.79 18.00
CA LEU A 154 15.42 -18.15 17.47
C LEU A 154 15.94 -18.18 16.03
N GLY A 155 16.19 -17.03 15.41
CA GLY A 155 16.97 -16.95 14.17
C GLY A 155 18.48 -17.12 14.42
N GLU A 156 19.24 -17.45 13.38
CA GLU A 156 20.69 -17.20 13.37
C GLU A 156 20.99 -15.71 13.39
N TYR A 157 20.15 -14.94 12.70
CA TYR A 157 20.15 -13.50 12.71
C TYR A 157 19.02 -13.01 13.61
N VAL A 158 19.34 -12.12 14.54
CA VAL A 158 18.42 -11.66 15.57
C VAL A 158 18.17 -10.17 15.43
N TYR A 159 16.89 -9.80 15.37
CA TYR A 159 16.44 -8.43 15.56
C TYR A 159 16.25 -8.15 17.05
N THR A 160 17.18 -7.40 17.64
CA THR A 160 17.25 -7.22 19.09
C THR A 160 16.31 -6.15 19.62
N ALA A 161 15.86 -5.22 18.77
CA ALA A 161 15.07 -4.05 19.16
C ALA A 161 15.69 -3.25 20.33
N GLN A 162 17.02 -3.18 20.40
CA GLN A 162 17.76 -2.60 21.54
C GLN A 162 17.33 -1.18 21.93
N LYS A 163 16.92 -0.37 20.95
CA LYS A 163 16.48 1.02 21.18
C LYS A 163 14.96 1.08 21.31
N ALA A 164 14.28 0.71 20.23
CA ALA A 164 12.85 0.61 20.11
C ALA A 164 12.50 -0.40 19.00
N SER A 165 11.22 -0.77 18.89
CA SER A 165 10.73 -1.53 17.75
C SER A 165 10.82 -0.68 16.49
N LEU A 166 11.42 -1.24 15.44
CA LEU A 166 11.41 -0.72 14.09
C LEU A 166 9.95 -0.73 13.60
N LEU A 167 9.45 0.44 13.26
CA LEU A 167 8.16 0.61 12.61
C LEU A 167 8.31 0.44 11.10
N THR A 168 7.24 0.00 10.45
CA THR A 168 7.27 -0.30 9.01
C THR A 168 7.64 0.90 8.16
N TRP A 169 7.09 2.08 8.47
CA TRP A 169 7.42 3.31 7.74
C TRP A 169 8.88 3.74 7.93
N GLU A 170 9.50 3.49 9.09
CA GLU A 170 10.90 3.84 9.34
C GLU A 170 11.83 3.06 8.40
N GLY A 171 11.55 1.77 8.18
CA GLY A 171 12.31 0.93 7.25
C GLY A 171 12.08 1.28 5.77
N LEU A 172 10.88 1.79 5.43
CA LEU A 172 10.57 2.29 4.09
C LEU A 172 11.12 3.69 3.82
N GLU A 173 11.32 4.51 4.85
CA GLU A 173 11.96 5.83 4.75
C GLU A 173 13.48 5.72 4.71
N ASN A 174 14.04 4.89 5.59
CA ASN A 174 15.47 4.81 5.82
C ASN A 174 15.93 3.38 6.13
N ILE A 175 16.64 2.76 5.18
CA ILE A 175 17.23 1.42 5.35
C ILE A 175 18.24 1.37 6.50
N GLN A 176 18.80 2.52 6.90
CA GLN A 176 19.73 2.66 8.03
C GLN A 176 19.04 3.27 9.27
N SER A 177 17.73 3.04 9.43
CA SER A 177 16.99 3.44 10.63
C SER A 177 17.71 3.01 11.89
N GLU A 178 17.76 3.89 12.89
CA GLU A 178 18.48 3.62 14.12
C GLU A 178 17.84 2.52 14.98
N ASN A 179 16.55 2.24 14.74
CA ASN A 179 15.79 1.17 15.38
C ASN A 179 16.02 -0.19 14.74
N LEU A 180 16.69 -0.25 13.58
CA LEU A 180 17.13 -1.47 12.92
C LEU A 180 18.40 -2.02 13.60
N THR A 181 18.18 -2.73 14.70
CA THR A 181 19.25 -3.27 15.57
C THR A 181 19.36 -4.78 15.35
N LEU A 182 20.27 -5.16 14.46
CA LEU A 182 20.47 -6.53 13.99
C LEU A 182 21.79 -7.10 14.51
N THR A 183 21.81 -8.39 14.84
CA THR A 183 23.02 -9.11 15.26
C THR A 183 23.01 -10.57 14.82
N ASN A 184 24.17 -11.22 14.80
CA ASN A 184 24.34 -12.64 14.46
C ASN A 184 25.31 -13.36 15.42
N ASP A 185 25.48 -12.82 16.62
CA ASP A 185 26.40 -13.33 17.64
C ASP A 185 25.67 -13.85 18.90
N PHE A 186 24.46 -14.36 18.67
CA PHE A 186 23.65 -15.10 19.64
C PHE A 186 23.45 -16.55 19.19
N ALA A 187 22.84 -17.40 20.02
CA ALA A 187 22.55 -18.81 19.73
C ALA A 187 21.90 -19.01 18.34
N PRO A 188 22.60 -19.63 17.36
CA PRO A 188 22.12 -19.70 15.98
C PRO A 188 21.15 -20.87 15.79
N MET A 189 19.94 -20.73 16.31
CA MET A 189 18.95 -21.82 16.37
C MET A 189 18.43 -22.18 14.96
N LEU A 190 17.76 -21.25 14.27
CA LEU A 190 17.33 -21.43 12.88
C LEU A 190 18.36 -20.83 11.90
N LYS A 191 19.27 -21.68 11.44
CA LYS A 191 20.39 -21.31 10.56
C LYS A 191 19.93 -20.72 9.23
N GLY A 192 20.49 -19.57 8.87
CA GLY A 192 20.22 -18.83 7.63
C GLY A 192 18.97 -17.96 7.69
N PHE A 193 18.31 -17.86 8.84
CA PHE A 193 17.06 -17.11 8.98
C PHE A 193 17.12 -16.01 10.05
N ILE A 194 16.34 -14.97 9.81
CA ILE A 194 15.84 -14.03 10.81
C ILE A 194 14.36 -14.28 11.06
N THR A 195 13.91 -14.04 12.29
CA THR A 195 12.51 -14.26 12.70
C THR A 195 11.79 -12.95 13.00
N ASP A 196 10.52 -12.84 12.59
CA ASP A 196 9.62 -11.74 12.96
C ASP A 196 8.31 -12.28 13.58
N THR A 197 7.72 -11.54 14.50
CA THR A 197 6.52 -11.92 15.26
C THR A 197 5.45 -10.85 15.14
N HIS A 198 4.24 -11.19 15.56
CA HIS A 198 3.06 -10.35 15.42
C HIS A 198 2.93 -9.69 14.03
N PHE A 199 3.01 -10.50 12.98
CA PHE A 199 3.48 -10.05 11.68
C PHE A 199 2.50 -9.15 10.92
N LEU A 200 1.44 -9.70 10.31
CA LEU A 200 0.55 -8.90 9.45
C LEU A 200 -0.40 -7.99 10.25
N GLU A 201 -0.81 -8.37 11.45
CA GLU A 201 -1.67 -7.53 12.30
C GLU A 201 -0.99 -6.24 12.75
N ARG A 202 0.35 -6.21 12.76
CA ARG A 202 1.13 -4.98 13.00
C ARG A 202 1.75 -4.41 11.72
N GLY A 203 1.30 -4.86 10.55
CA GLY A 203 1.79 -4.38 9.25
C GLY A 203 3.28 -4.58 9.03
N ARG A 204 3.90 -5.62 9.61
CA ARG A 204 5.36 -5.83 9.62
C ARG A 204 5.91 -6.48 8.35
N LEU A 205 5.08 -6.67 7.31
CA LEU A 205 5.51 -7.22 6.03
C LEU A 205 6.73 -6.48 5.43
N PRO A 206 6.70 -5.14 5.28
CA PRO A 206 7.86 -4.42 4.77
C PRO A 206 8.99 -4.29 5.79
N ARG A 207 8.69 -4.46 7.08
CA ARG A 207 9.70 -4.48 8.15
C ARG A 207 10.66 -5.66 7.99
N LEU A 208 10.14 -6.87 7.87
CA LEU A 208 10.97 -8.05 7.64
C LEU A 208 11.77 -7.90 6.34
N ALA A 209 11.13 -7.44 5.27
CA ALA A 209 11.80 -7.19 3.99
C ALA A 209 12.98 -6.21 4.12
N THR A 210 12.81 -5.14 4.91
CA THR A 210 13.87 -4.17 5.23
C THR A 210 15.04 -4.82 5.96
N MET A 211 14.78 -5.71 6.93
CA MET A 211 15.85 -6.42 7.64
C MET A 211 16.69 -7.30 6.68
N LEU A 212 16.03 -8.00 5.75
CA LEU A 212 16.72 -8.82 4.75
C LEU A 212 17.55 -7.96 3.80
N ALA A 213 16.97 -6.86 3.31
CA ALA A 213 17.66 -5.92 2.43
C ALA A 213 18.89 -5.29 3.10
N TYR A 214 18.80 -4.93 4.38
CA TYR A 214 19.92 -4.36 5.13
C TYR A 214 21.10 -5.33 5.22
N TYR A 215 20.87 -6.59 5.61
CA TYR A 215 21.94 -7.60 5.66
C TYR A 215 22.60 -7.81 4.29
N HIS A 216 21.81 -7.76 3.22
CA HIS A 216 22.35 -7.88 1.87
C HIS A 216 23.19 -6.67 1.47
N ILE A 217 22.66 -5.45 1.64
CA ILE A 217 23.29 -4.21 1.21
C ILE A 217 24.55 -3.91 2.04
N GLU A 218 24.47 -4.04 3.37
CA GLU A 218 25.53 -3.62 4.29
C GLU A 218 26.54 -4.72 4.58
N ASN A 219 26.14 -6.00 4.47
CA ASN A 219 27.01 -7.13 4.83
C ASN A 219 27.25 -8.11 3.67
N GLY A 220 26.58 -7.98 2.52
CA GLY A 220 26.67 -8.92 1.42
C GLY A 220 26.08 -10.30 1.74
N LEU A 221 25.28 -10.40 2.80
CA LEU A 221 24.74 -11.66 3.31
C LEU A 221 23.40 -11.99 2.66
N GLN A 222 23.18 -13.27 2.39
CA GLN A 222 21.88 -13.80 1.95
C GLN A 222 21.18 -14.40 3.15
N VAL A 223 20.18 -13.69 3.66
CA VAL A 223 19.39 -14.08 4.83
C VAL A 223 17.95 -14.34 4.38
N ASN A 224 17.35 -15.40 4.91
CA ASN A 224 15.92 -15.68 4.72
C ASN A 224 15.13 -15.16 5.92
N GLY A 225 13.84 -14.87 5.72
CA GLY A 225 12.92 -14.47 6.77
C GLY A 225 11.92 -15.56 7.09
N VAL A 226 11.62 -15.76 8.37
CA VAL A 226 10.41 -16.45 8.82
C VAL A 226 9.60 -15.51 9.69
N ALA A 227 8.30 -15.40 9.45
CA ALA A 227 7.40 -14.68 10.34
C ALA A 227 6.15 -15.47 10.69
N CYS A 228 5.54 -15.13 11.81
CA CYS A 228 4.27 -15.66 12.26
C CYS A 228 3.35 -14.53 12.73
N ASP A 229 2.09 -14.58 12.32
CA ASP A 229 1.04 -13.74 12.92
C ASP A 229 0.82 -14.13 14.40
N ASP A 230 0.09 -13.30 15.13
CA ASP A 230 -0.50 -13.70 16.40
C ASP A 230 -1.34 -14.98 16.27
N GLN A 231 -1.47 -15.71 17.38
CA GLN A 231 -2.23 -16.95 17.48
C GLN A 231 -1.87 -17.98 16.41
N THR A 232 -0.58 -17.99 16.02
CA THR A 232 -0.05 -18.79 14.92
C THR A 232 1.35 -19.30 15.28
N ALA A 233 1.66 -20.52 14.84
CA ALA A 233 2.95 -21.15 15.10
C ALA A 233 3.48 -21.89 13.87
N LEU A 234 4.80 -21.93 13.74
CA LEU A 234 5.54 -22.77 12.81
C LEU A 234 6.36 -23.79 13.60
N ALA A 235 5.99 -25.06 13.50
CA ALA A 235 6.67 -26.18 14.13
C ALA A 235 7.68 -26.79 13.16
N ILE A 236 8.96 -26.85 13.53
CA ILE A 236 10.07 -27.28 12.67
C ILE A 236 10.70 -28.53 13.27
N ASP A 237 10.65 -29.65 12.56
CA ASP A 237 11.23 -30.90 13.03
C ASP A 237 12.76 -30.97 12.81
N LYS A 238 13.35 -32.09 13.24
CA LYS A 238 14.80 -32.36 13.15
C LYS A 238 15.35 -32.43 11.71
N THR A 239 14.46 -32.47 10.72
CA THR A 239 14.79 -32.53 9.29
C THR A 239 14.56 -31.21 8.57
N ASN A 240 14.19 -30.15 9.30
CA ASN A 240 13.75 -28.85 8.78
C ASN A 240 12.44 -28.88 8.00
N LEU A 241 11.61 -29.92 8.19
CA LEU A 241 10.22 -29.86 7.74
C LEU A 241 9.44 -29.01 8.74
N ALA A 242 8.85 -27.93 8.22
CA ALA A 242 8.11 -26.96 8.98
C ALA A 242 6.61 -27.07 8.68
N LYS A 243 5.76 -27.06 9.71
CA LYS A 243 4.30 -27.12 9.59
C LYS A 243 3.64 -25.96 10.32
N ALA A 244 2.70 -25.31 9.65
CA ALA A 244 1.95 -24.18 10.18
C ALA A 244 0.73 -24.64 11.00
N PHE A 245 0.50 -23.96 12.13
CA PHE A 245 -0.62 -24.16 13.06
C PHE A 245 -1.20 -22.80 13.47
N GLY A 246 -2.40 -22.83 14.06
CA GLY A 246 -3.07 -21.63 14.58
C GLY A 246 -4.11 -21.05 13.61
N THR A 247 -4.42 -19.77 13.79
CA THR A 247 -5.56 -19.10 13.12
C THR A 247 -5.15 -18.06 12.08
N GLY A 248 -3.89 -17.61 12.10
CA GLY A 248 -3.28 -16.73 11.11
C GLY A 248 -2.33 -17.46 10.16
N GLY A 249 -1.33 -16.72 9.65
CA GLY A 249 -0.38 -17.20 8.66
C GLY A 249 1.05 -17.30 9.17
N THR A 250 1.84 -18.14 8.49
CA THR A 250 3.30 -18.15 8.60
C THR A 250 3.92 -17.82 7.25
N TYR A 251 5.04 -17.10 7.26
CA TYR A 251 5.55 -16.39 6.08
C TYR A 251 7.03 -16.69 5.89
N ILE A 252 7.40 -17.19 4.71
CA ILE A 252 8.79 -17.53 4.36
C ILE A 252 9.26 -16.59 3.26
N TYR A 253 10.24 -15.74 3.58
CA TYR A 253 10.73 -14.66 2.74
C TYR A 253 12.16 -14.97 2.29
N ARG A 254 12.43 -14.79 1.00
CA ARG A 254 13.77 -14.92 0.44
C ARG A 254 14.08 -13.70 -0.42
N LEU A 255 15.13 -12.98 -0.06
CA LEU A 255 15.60 -11.87 -0.87
C LEU A 255 16.18 -12.39 -2.20
N ALA A 256 15.77 -11.79 -3.30
CA ALA A 256 16.35 -12.03 -4.62
C ALA A 256 17.46 -11.01 -4.92
N ALA A 257 17.16 -9.73 -4.72
CA ALA A 257 18.10 -8.62 -4.86
C ALA A 257 17.62 -7.42 -4.03
N ALA A 258 18.55 -6.60 -3.56
CA ALA A 258 18.25 -5.27 -3.04
C ALA A 258 19.41 -4.31 -3.28
N GLU A 259 19.08 -3.03 -3.41
CA GLU A 259 20.04 -1.95 -3.50
C GLU A 259 19.57 -0.74 -2.68
N LYS A 260 20.52 0.07 -2.23
CA LYS A 260 20.21 1.31 -1.53
C LYS A 260 19.86 2.40 -2.55
N VAL A 261 18.77 3.11 -2.28
CA VAL A 261 18.30 4.22 -3.13
C VAL A 261 18.11 5.45 -2.24
N MET A 262 19.09 6.37 -2.29
CA MET A 262 19.20 7.47 -1.33
C MET A 262 19.22 6.95 0.13
N ASN A 263 18.25 7.34 0.97
CA ASN A 263 18.09 6.79 2.31
C ASN A 263 17.23 5.51 2.31
N GLN A 264 16.40 5.33 1.29
CA GLN A 264 15.51 4.19 1.13
C GLN A 264 16.28 3.00 0.50
N TRP A 265 15.53 2.02 0.01
CA TRP A 265 16.04 0.87 -0.71
C TRP A 265 15.02 0.39 -1.73
N SER A 266 15.51 -0.33 -2.73
CA SER A 266 14.69 -1.06 -3.69
C SER A 266 15.09 -2.52 -3.70
N GLY A 267 14.13 -3.42 -3.85
CA GLY A 267 14.45 -4.84 -3.87
C GLY A 267 13.25 -5.75 -4.10
N THR A 268 13.58 -7.01 -4.38
CA THR A 268 12.62 -8.06 -4.71
C THR A 268 12.75 -9.19 -3.72
N ILE A 269 11.63 -9.60 -3.11
CA ILE A 269 11.53 -10.71 -2.18
C ILE A 269 10.56 -11.74 -2.75
N SER A 270 10.98 -12.99 -2.83
CA SER A 270 10.06 -14.10 -3.04
C SER A 270 9.45 -14.51 -1.71
N ALA A 271 8.13 -14.63 -1.65
CA ALA A 271 7.38 -14.93 -0.44
C ALA A 271 6.49 -16.16 -0.65
N ARG A 272 6.40 -16.99 0.40
CA ARG A 272 5.41 -18.07 0.52
C ARG A 272 4.63 -17.89 1.79
N HIS A 273 3.30 -17.98 1.68
CA HIS A 273 2.39 -17.77 2.80
C HIS A 273 1.69 -19.09 3.09
N LEU A 274 1.83 -19.60 4.31
CA LEU A 274 1.28 -20.88 4.73
C LEU A 274 0.14 -20.63 5.72
N ALA A 275 -1.01 -21.27 5.45
CA ALA A 275 -2.12 -21.37 6.40
C ALA A 275 -1.97 -22.62 7.28
N TYR A 276 -2.85 -22.75 8.27
CA TYR A 276 -2.96 -23.95 9.10
C TYR A 276 -2.87 -25.25 8.27
N GLY A 277 -2.05 -26.19 8.73
CA GLY A 277 -1.92 -27.52 8.14
C GLY A 277 -0.94 -27.62 6.97
N MET A 278 -0.57 -26.50 6.35
CA MET A 278 0.43 -26.45 5.29
C MET A 278 1.84 -26.71 5.82
N SER A 279 2.72 -27.17 4.94
CA SER A 279 4.08 -27.55 5.30
C SER A 279 5.11 -27.19 4.22
N ILE A 280 6.34 -26.93 4.64
CA ILE A 280 7.46 -26.52 3.80
C ILE A 280 8.77 -27.16 4.28
N ASP A 281 9.62 -27.57 3.36
CA ASP A 281 10.99 -27.97 3.67
C ASP A 281 11.89 -26.73 3.69
N LEU A 282 12.42 -26.33 4.85
CA LEU A 282 13.23 -25.11 4.96
C LEU A 282 14.65 -25.28 4.38
N ASN A 283 15.10 -26.49 4.05
CA ASN A 283 16.38 -26.68 3.36
C ASN A 283 16.28 -26.25 1.89
N THR A 284 15.13 -26.52 1.26
CA THR A 284 14.88 -26.25 -0.16
C THR A 284 13.95 -25.05 -0.38
N LEU A 285 13.26 -24.64 0.69
CA LEU A 285 12.11 -23.75 0.71
C LEU A 285 10.92 -24.26 -0.13
N ALA A 286 10.90 -25.54 -0.53
CA ALA A 286 9.79 -26.08 -1.32
C ALA A 286 8.60 -26.44 -0.44
N LEU A 287 7.39 -26.06 -0.86
CA LEU A 287 6.16 -26.51 -0.19
C LEU A 287 6.05 -28.04 -0.31
N VAL A 288 5.68 -28.66 0.81
CA VAL A 288 5.36 -30.09 0.88
C VAL A 288 3.85 -30.27 0.80
N ASP A 289 3.11 -29.56 1.66
CA ASP A 289 1.66 -29.39 1.58
C ASP A 289 1.35 -27.91 1.35
N GLY A 290 0.83 -27.58 0.15
CA GLY A 290 0.55 -26.21 -0.26
C GLY A 290 -0.94 -25.88 -0.39
N PRO A 291 -1.26 -24.63 -0.77
CA PRO A 291 -2.62 -24.27 -1.16
C PRO A 291 -3.11 -25.11 -2.34
N SER A 292 -4.42 -25.30 -2.41
CA SER A 292 -5.05 -26.21 -3.37
C SER A 292 -6.01 -25.54 -4.36
N VAL A 293 -6.39 -24.28 -4.14
CA VAL A 293 -7.27 -23.55 -5.08
C VAL A 293 -6.42 -22.95 -6.18
N SER A 294 -6.78 -23.20 -7.44
CA SER A 294 -6.06 -22.62 -8.58
C SER A 294 -6.14 -21.10 -8.55
N SER A 295 -4.97 -20.46 -8.67
CA SER A 295 -4.83 -19.02 -8.86
C SER A 295 -4.88 -18.71 -10.37
N PRO A 296 -5.51 -17.60 -10.79
CA PRO A 296 -5.43 -17.13 -12.18
C PRO A 296 -3.99 -16.77 -12.60
N GLY A 297 -3.07 -16.67 -11.63
CA GLY A 297 -1.70 -16.26 -11.83
C GLY A 297 -1.61 -14.77 -12.19
N TYR A 298 -0.43 -14.37 -12.67
CA TYR A 298 -0.17 -12.99 -13.03
C TYR A 298 -0.77 -12.61 -14.38
N GLN A 299 -1.47 -11.48 -14.40
CA GLN A 299 -2.05 -10.83 -15.56
C GLN A 299 -1.50 -9.40 -15.66
N ALA A 300 -1.04 -9.04 -16.87
CA ALA A 300 -0.41 -7.76 -17.14
C ALA A 300 -1.43 -6.62 -17.27
N GLU A 301 -1.04 -5.41 -16.88
CA GLU A 301 -1.78 -4.17 -17.10
C GLU A 301 -1.61 -3.67 -18.53
N ASN A 302 -2.71 -3.23 -19.15
CA ASN A 302 -2.76 -2.90 -20.59
C ASN A 302 -3.17 -1.46 -20.91
N GLY A 303 -3.40 -0.61 -19.90
CA GLY A 303 -3.78 0.78 -20.09
C GLY A 303 -2.76 1.55 -20.93
N ASN A 304 -3.23 2.44 -21.81
CA ASN A 304 -2.40 3.32 -22.63
C ASN A 304 -2.65 4.80 -22.26
N TYR A 305 -2.62 5.06 -20.96
CA TYR A 305 -2.85 6.35 -20.31
C TYR A 305 -1.91 6.46 -19.11
N GLU A 306 -1.78 7.66 -18.57
CA GLU A 306 -0.95 7.88 -17.39
C GLU A 306 -1.81 7.94 -16.12
N LEU A 307 -1.32 7.36 -15.02
CA LEU A 307 -1.94 7.46 -13.70
C LEU A 307 -0.93 8.01 -12.69
N TYR A 308 -1.34 9.06 -11.97
CA TYR A 308 -0.68 9.53 -10.76
C TYR A 308 -1.53 9.09 -9.56
N LEU A 309 -0.93 8.36 -8.62
CA LEU A 309 -1.62 7.78 -7.46
C LEU A 309 -0.94 8.27 -6.19
N SER A 310 -1.59 9.16 -5.43
CA SER A 310 -1.05 9.63 -4.15
C SER A 310 -1.56 8.81 -2.97
N GLY A 311 -0.72 8.66 -1.94
CA GLY A 311 -1.12 8.16 -0.64
C GLY A 311 -1.76 9.19 0.30
N ASN A 312 -1.84 10.48 -0.07
CA ASN A 312 -2.33 11.58 0.80
C ASN A 312 -3.51 12.35 0.23
N ASN A 313 -4.34 12.89 1.13
CA ASN A 313 -5.36 13.88 0.79
C ASN A 313 -4.86 15.34 0.95
N ALA A 314 -3.69 15.54 1.58
CA ALA A 314 -3.13 16.86 1.85
C ALA A 314 -2.23 17.36 0.70
N ILE A 315 -2.73 18.34 -0.06
CA ILE A 315 -2.07 18.90 -1.26
C ILE A 315 -0.64 19.37 -1.00
N GLU A 316 -0.34 19.89 0.19
CA GLU A 316 1.00 20.31 0.59
C GLU A 316 2.04 19.19 0.54
N ASN A 317 1.65 17.95 0.85
CA ASN A 317 2.51 16.78 0.82
C ASN A 317 2.67 16.21 -0.61
N ASP A 318 1.76 16.59 -1.51
CA ASP A 318 1.76 16.20 -2.92
C ASP A 318 2.31 17.28 -3.85
N ALA A 319 3.02 18.28 -3.31
CA ALA A 319 3.59 19.39 -4.09
C ALA A 319 4.42 18.92 -5.30
N ALA A 320 5.08 17.76 -5.20
CA ALA A 320 5.81 17.14 -6.31
C ALA A 320 4.88 16.71 -7.47
N ILE A 321 3.75 16.06 -7.17
CA ILE A 321 2.75 15.67 -8.18
C ILE A 321 2.13 16.93 -8.79
N VAL A 322 1.73 17.90 -7.97
CA VAL A 322 1.16 19.18 -8.43
C VAL A 322 2.10 19.87 -9.40
N LYS A 323 3.40 19.92 -9.07
CA LYS A 323 4.43 20.49 -9.95
C LYS A 323 4.52 19.73 -11.27
N GLN A 324 4.53 18.40 -11.24
CA GLN A 324 4.58 17.60 -12.47
C GLN A 324 3.35 17.82 -13.35
N LEU A 325 2.14 17.75 -12.80
CA LEU A 325 0.90 18.03 -13.51
C LEU A 325 0.90 19.44 -14.12
N SER A 326 1.47 20.42 -13.42
CA SER A 326 1.57 21.80 -13.92
C SER A 326 2.46 21.95 -15.15
N THR A 327 3.45 21.06 -15.33
CA THR A 327 4.32 21.05 -16.52
C THR A 327 3.70 20.39 -17.74
N LEU A 328 2.69 19.54 -17.56
CA LEU A 328 2.02 18.83 -18.65
C LEU A 328 1.13 19.78 -19.46
N GLN A 329 1.10 19.60 -20.78
CA GLN A 329 0.32 20.45 -21.68
C GLN A 329 -1.19 20.15 -21.63
N GLY A 330 -1.99 21.17 -21.95
CA GLY A 330 -3.44 21.06 -22.12
C GLY A 330 -4.28 21.28 -20.85
N PRO A 331 -5.61 21.37 -21.01
CA PRO A 331 -6.53 21.72 -19.92
C PRO A 331 -6.60 20.65 -18.83
N VAL A 332 -6.76 21.10 -17.59
CA VAL A 332 -7.00 20.25 -16.40
C VAL A 332 -8.46 20.37 -15.98
N LEU A 333 -9.12 19.22 -15.83
CA LEU A 333 -10.42 19.12 -15.19
C LEU A 333 -10.27 18.40 -13.84
N ILE A 334 -10.47 19.14 -12.76
CA ILE A 334 -10.57 18.59 -11.40
C ILE A 334 -12.01 18.10 -11.19
N VAL A 335 -12.17 16.83 -10.84
CA VAL A 335 -13.42 16.16 -10.50
C VAL A 335 -13.45 15.93 -8.99
N THR A 336 -14.46 16.45 -8.33
CA THR A 336 -14.57 16.41 -6.86
C THR A 336 -16.02 16.19 -6.42
N GLY A 337 -16.22 15.87 -5.14
CA GLY A 337 -17.54 15.79 -4.54
C GLY A 337 -18.25 17.15 -4.41
N GLN A 338 -19.18 17.22 -3.46
CA GLN A 338 -19.88 18.48 -3.15
C GLN A 338 -18.98 19.48 -2.41
N ALA A 339 -18.02 18.99 -1.63
CA ALA A 339 -17.02 19.83 -0.96
C ALA A 339 -15.96 20.30 -1.96
N ARG A 340 -15.73 21.61 -2.05
CA ARG A 340 -14.80 22.21 -3.04
C ARG A 340 -13.56 22.85 -2.44
N LEU A 341 -13.38 22.81 -1.12
CA LEU A 341 -12.28 23.54 -0.48
C LEU A 341 -10.92 22.99 -0.91
N THR A 342 -10.73 21.68 -0.88
CA THR A 342 -9.45 21.06 -1.27
C THR A 342 -9.26 21.10 -2.78
N ALA A 343 -10.32 20.91 -3.57
CA ALA A 343 -10.27 21.12 -5.03
C ALA A 343 -9.87 22.56 -5.40
N ALA A 344 -10.36 23.58 -4.68
CA ALA A 344 -9.98 24.97 -4.89
C ALA A 344 -8.53 25.25 -4.47
N LYS A 345 -8.04 24.65 -3.38
CA LYS A 345 -6.63 24.71 -2.98
C LYS A 345 -5.73 24.08 -4.04
N LEU A 346 -6.12 22.92 -4.58
CA LEU A 346 -5.40 22.25 -5.65
C LEU A 346 -5.36 23.09 -6.93
N MET A 347 -6.49 23.68 -7.32
CA MET A 347 -6.54 24.62 -8.43
C MET A 347 -5.58 25.80 -8.22
N SER A 348 -5.58 26.41 -7.03
CA SER A 348 -4.63 27.48 -6.69
C SER A 348 -3.20 27.01 -6.82
N ALA A 349 -2.87 25.84 -6.26
CA ALA A 349 -1.51 25.29 -6.30
C ALA A 349 -1.04 24.99 -7.73
N LEU A 350 -1.92 24.48 -8.61
CA LEU A 350 -1.63 24.30 -10.03
C LEU A 350 -1.40 25.65 -10.73
N SER A 351 -2.25 26.65 -10.46
CA SER A 351 -2.10 27.98 -11.04
C SER A 351 -0.85 28.71 -10.57
N ASP A 352 -0.49 28.57 -9.30
CA ASP A 352 0.75 29.11 -8.72
C ASP A 352 1.99 28.47 -9.35
N ASN A 353 1.87 27.23 -9.85
CA ASN A 353 2.90 26.53 -10.63
C ASN A 353 2.78 26.77 -12.16
N GLY A 354 1.95 27.73 -12.60
CA GLY A 354 1.88 28.20 -13.98
C GLY A 354 0.77 27.57 -14.83
N LYS A 355 -0.13 26.76 -14.26
CA LYS A 355 -1.25 26.16 -14.98
C LYS A 355 -2.43 27.12 -15.10
N SER A 356 -2.74 27.59 -16.31
CA SER A 356 -3.76 28.62 -16.55
C SER A 356 -5.16 28.08 -16.88
N ASP A 357 -5.26 26.89 -17.50
CA ASP A 357 -6.55 26.29 -17.88
C ASP A 357 -6.89 25.14 -16.94
N VAL A 358 -7.52 25.50 -15.81
CA VAL A 358 -7.96 24.57 -14.78
C VAL A 358 -9.44 24.82 -14.50
N SER A 359 -10.24 23.75 -14.53
CA SER A 359 -11.66 23.79 -14.22
C SER A 359 -12.00 22.80 -13.10
N ILE A 360 -12.96 23.15 -12.25
CA ILE A 360 -13.49 22.25 -11.21
C ILE A 360 -14.92 21.86 -11.56
N MET A 361 -15.19 20.55 -11.62
CA MET A 361 -16.52 19.97 -11.79
C MET A 361 -16.88 19.12 -10.58
N SER A 362 -18.07 19.34 -10.02
CA SER A 362 -18.61 18.43 -9.01
C SER A 362 -19.31 17.25 -9.67
N ALA A 363 -19.05 16.03 -9.22
CA ALA A 363 -19.75 14.82 -9.66
C ALA A 363 -21.14 14.73 -9.00
N VAL A 364 -22.07 15.56 -9.46
CA VAL A 364 -23.45 15.65 -8.95
C VAL A 364 -24.45 15.53 -10.10
N GLN A 365 -25.67 15.09 -9.80
CA GLN A 365 -26.70 14.78 -10.80
C GLN A 365 -27.02 15.96 -11.73
N GLU A 366 -26.97 17.20 -11.23
CA GLU A 366 -27.23 18.42 -12.01
C GLU A 366 -26.25 18.56 -13.18
N ASN A 367 -24.98 18.24 -12.95
CA ASN A 367 -23.92 18.26 -13.96
C ASN A 367 -23.96 17.03 -14.89
N ASN A 368 -24.87 16.09 -14.64
CA ASN A 368 -25.07 14.88 -15.44
C ASN A 368 -26.32 14.91 -16.32
N SER A 369 -26.95 16.08 -16.46
CA SER A 369 -28.14 16.27 -17.30
C SER A 369 -27.79 16.40 -18.78
N GLU A 370 -28.79 16.21 -19.65
CA GLU A 370 -28.67 16.48 -21.09
C GLU A 370 -28.26 17.94 -21.37
N ASP A 371 -28.67 18.88 -20.51
CA ASP A 371 -28.32 20.29 -20.66
C ASP A 371 -26.86 20.63 -20.28
N SER A 372 -26.12 19.69 -19.68
CA SER A 372 -24.74 19.88 -19.21
C SER A 372 -23.68 19.77 -20.31
N TRP A 373 -23.97 20.25 -21.52
CA TRP A 373 -23.08 20.15 -22.68
C TRP A 373 -21.73 20.88 -22.47
N GLN A 374 -21.69 21.94 -21.66
CA GLN A 374 -20.44 22.65 -21.35
C GLN A 374 -19.47 21.75 -20.58
N TRP A 375 -19.97 20.96 -19.63
CA TRP A 375 -19.14 19.99 -18.91
C TRP A 375 -18.65 18.88 -19.82
N ARG A 376 -19.52 18.38 -20.70
CA ARG A 376 -19.13 17.39 -21.70
C ARG A 376 -18.02 17.92 -22.63
N ASN A 377 -18.11 19.17 -23.07
CA ASN A 377 -17.04 19.80 -23.86
C ASN A 377 -15.75 20.00 -23.05
N LYS A 378 -15.85 20.38 -21.77
CA LYS A 378 -14.67 20.44 -20.89
C LYS A 378 -14.00 19.07 -20.73
N ILE A 379 -14.77 18.00 -20.62
CA ILE A 379 -14.25 16.62 -20.61
C ILE A 379 -13.56 16.32 -21.94
N ARG A 380 -14.18 16.60 -23.09
CA ARG A 380 -13.57 16.33 -24.42
C ARG A 380 -12.24 17.06 -24.63
N LEU A 381 -12.11 18.26 -24.08
CA LEU A 381 -10.92 19.10 -24.21
C LEU A 381 -9.84 18.80 -23.16
N ALA A 382 -10.21 18.19 -22.03
CA ALA A 382 -9.26 17.87 -20.97
C ALA A 382 -8.15 16.96 -21.51
N LYS A 383 -6.91 17.26 -21.11
CA LYS A 383 -5.77 16.35 -21.26
C LYS A 383 -5.38 15.71 -19.93
N GLN A 384 -5.83 16.32 -18.85
CA GLN A 384 -5.57 15.92 -17.48
C GLN A 384 -6.88 15.88 -16.71
N LEU A 385 -7.20 14.74 -16.12
CA LEU A 385 -8.30 14.57 -15.18
C LEU A 385 -7.72 14.37 -13.78
N VAL A 386 -8.20 15.12 -12.81
CA VAL A 386 -7.70 15.06 -11.42
C VAL A 386 -8.84 14.79 -10.46
N PHE A 387 -8.79 13.69 -9.74
CA PHE A 387 -9.81 13.24 -8.78
C PHE A 387 -9.34 13.53 -7.36
N ILE A 388 -10.17 14.25 -6.61
CA ILE A 388 -9.90 14.57 -5.22
C ILE A 388 -11.18 14.73 -4.39
N GLU A 389 -11.19 14.16 -3.19
CA GLU A 389 -12.30 14.26 -2.21
C GLU A 389 -13.65 13.88 -2.82
N ASN A 390 -13.70 12.76 -3.53
CA ASN A 390 -14.94 12.24 -4.06
C ASN A 390 -15.61 11.29 -3.05
N ASP A 391 -16.93 11.38 -2.95
CA ASP A 391 -17.72 10.28 -2.42
C ASP A 391 -17.80 9.19 -3.50
N PHE A 392 -17.34 7.98 -3.18
CA PHE A 392 -17.14 6.95 -4.21
C PHE A 392 -18.45 6.44 -4.79
N GLU A 393 -19.47 6.25 -3.96
CA GLU A 393 -20.79 5.80 -4.43
C GLU A 393 -21.39 6.85 -5.36
N THR A 394 -21.37 8.12 -4.96
CA THR A 394 -21.89 9.23 -5.77
C THR A 394 -21.11 9.39 -7.08
N LEU A 395 -19.78 9.31 -7.05
CA LEU A 395 -18.95 9.44 -8.26
C LEU A 395 -19.19 8.27 -9.22
N LEU A 396 -19.23 7.04 -8.71
CA LEU A 396 -19.47 5.86 -9.54
C LEU A 396 -20.90 5.82 -10.08
N ASP A 397 -21.89 6.30 -9.33
CA ASP A 397 -23.26 6.50 -9.80
C ASP A 397 -23.30 7.55 -10.92
N PHE A 398 -22.68 8.72 -10.70
CA PHE A 398 -22.54 9.76 -11.72
C PHE A 398 -21.95 9.20 -13.01
N MET A 399 -20.85 8.45 -12.93
CA MET A 399 -20.20 7.85 -14.10
C MET A 399 -21.06 6.81 -14.84
N LYS A 400 -21.98 6.13 -14.14
CA LYS A 400 -22.89 5.15 -14.73
C LYS A 400 -24.14 5.79 -15.34
N ASN A 401 -24.67 6.82 -14.67
CA ASN A 401 -26.05 7.27 -14.84
C ASN A 401 -26.15 8.70 -15.37
N GLY A 402 -25.83 8.90 -16.65
CA GLY A 402 -26.06 10.15 -17.39
C GLY A 402 -25.00 10.43 -18.47
N PRO A 403 -25.29 11.32 -19.43
CA PRO A 403 -24.41 11.58 -20.57
C PRO A 403 -23.04 12.15 -20.19
N THR A 404 -22.96 13.00 -19.15
CA THR A 404 -21.67 13.62 -18.75
C THR A 404 -20.76 12.62 -18.05
N GLY A 405 -21.31 11.83 -17.13
CA GLY A 405 -20.55 10.83 -16.40
C GLY A 405 -20.12 9.66 -17.26
N GLN A 406 -20.97 9.20 -18.20
CA GLN A 406 -20.58 8.16 -19.16
C GLN A 406 -19.44 8.64 -20.07
N LEU A 407 -19.48 9.91 -20.50
CA LEU A 407 -18.39 10.52 -21.26
C LEU A 407 -17.11 10.62 -20.41
N LEU A 408 -17.21 11.04 -19.14
CA LEU A 408 -16.07 11.07 -18.23
C LEU A 408 -15.44 9.68 -18.08
N TYR A 409 -16.28 8.67 -17.84
CA TYR A 409 -15.85 7.27 -17.69
C TYR A 409 -15.13 6.75 -18.93
N ALA A 410 -15.63 7.05 -20.12
CA ALA A 410 -14.97 6.70 -21.38
C ALA A 410 -13.68 7.51 -21.60
N HIS A 411 -13.67 8.79 -21.24
CA HIS A 411 -12.54 9.69 -21.48
C HIS A 411 -11.29 9.28 -20.70
N LEU A 412 -11.44 8.84 -19.44
CA LEU A 412 -10.35 8.33 -18.58
C LEU A 412 -9.44 7.29 -19.26
N ARG A 413 -10.02 6.49 -20.17
CA ARG A 413 -9.36 5.36 -20.83
C ARG A 413 -8.77 5.70 -22.18
N ARG A 414 -8.97 6.92 -22.67
CA ARG A 414 -8.46 7.30 -23.98
C ARG A 414 -6.96 7.41 -23.95
N ASP A 415 -6.36 7.15 -25.10
CA ASP A 415 -4.92 7.16 -25.27
C ASP A 415 -4.32 8.51 -24.82
N GLN A 416 -3.24 8.44 -24.04
CA GLN A 416 -2.45 9.59 -23.59
C GLN A 416 -3.22 10.60 -22.72
N ILE A 417 -4.35 10.20 -22.12
CA ILE A 417 -4.97 10.98 -21.05
C ILE A 417 -4.19 10.76 -19.76
N THR A 418 -3.87 11.86 -19.07
CA THR A 418 -3.28 11.81 -17.73
C THR A 418 -4.41 11.84 -16.70
N ASN A 419 -4.47 10.83 -15.85
CA ASN A 419 -5.39 10.77 -14.73
C ASN A 419 -4.59 10.87 -13.43
N ALA A 420 -4.99 11.74 -12.52
CA ALA A 420 -4.38 11.84 -11.19
C ALA A 420 -5.45 11.60 -10.13
N PHE A 421 -5.14 10.76 -9.15
CA PHE A 421 -6.00 10.45 -8.03
C PHE A 421 -5.26 10.80 -6.74
N PHE A 422 -5.88 11.61 -5.91
CA PHE A 422 -5.30 12.09 -4.66
C PHE A 422 -5.89 11.32 -3.47
N GLY A 423 -4.98 10.79 -2.65
CA GLY A 423 -5.26 10.07 -1.41
C GLY A 423 -6.28 8.96 -1.57
N GLU A 424 -7.42 9.05 -0.87
CA GLU A 424 -8.41 7.96 -0.89
C GLU A 424 -8.91 7.67 -2.31
N ASP A 425 -9.06 8.69 -3.17
CA ASP A 425 -9.51 8.50 -4.55
C ASP A 425 -8.56 7.59 -5.35
N SER A 426 -7.30 7.42 -4.94
CA SER A 426 -6.36 6.47 -5.58
C SER A 426 -6.86 5.03 -5.55
N LYS A 427 -7.71 4.67 -4.57
CA LYS A 427 -8.39 3.37 -4.51
C LYS A 427 -9.19 3.08 -5.78
N LEU A 428 -9.84 4.12 -6.34
CA LEU A 428 -10.73 3.99 -7.48
C LEU A 428 -10.00 3.59 -8.76
N ALA A 429 -8.69 3.84 -8.88
CA ALA A 429 -7.94 3.45 -10.08
C ALA A 429 -7.92 1.93 -10.31
N GLY A 430 -8.06 1.13 -9.24
CA GLY A 430 -7.99 -0.32 -9.29
C GLY A 430 -9.25 -0.96 -9.86
N SER A 431 -9.16 -2.25 -10.15
CA SER A 431 -10.29 -3.09 -10.59
C SER A 431 -11.41 -3.14 -9.54
N ARG A 432 -11.00 -3.12 -8.27
CA ARG A 432 -11.85 -3.00 -7.07
C ARG A 432 -11.13 -2.20 -6.00
N TYR A 433 -11.89 -1.72 -5.04
CA TYR A 433 -11.38 -1.07 -3.84
C TYR A 433 -11.98 -1.66 -2.58
N VAL A 434 -11.23 -1.55 -1.48
CA VAL A 434 -11.75 -1.84 -0.14
C VAL A 434 -12.54 -0.65 0.39
N ILE A 435 -13.74 -0.91 0.90
CA ILE A 435 -14.69 0.12 1.33
C ILE A 435 -14.37 0.57 2.76
N ASN A 436 -14.26 -0.39 3.67
CA ASN A 436 -14.36 -0.16 5.11
C ASN A 436 -13.04 -0.34 5.88
N ASN A 437 -11.88 -0.38 5.21
CA ASN A 437 -10.59 -0.63 5.87
C ASN A 437 -10.21 0.40 6.97
N LEU A 438 -10.84 1.58 6.96
CA LEU A 438 -10.64 2.64 7.95
C LEU A 438 -11.84 2.84 8.89
N GLU A 439 -12.89 2.00 8.81
CA GLU A 439 -14.10 2.16 9.63
C GLU A 439 -13.95 1.61 11.05
N ALA A 440 -13.23 0.48 11.22
CA ALA A 440 -12.95 -0.11 12.52
C ALA A 440 -11.63 -0.92 12.51
N PRO A 441 -10.79 -0.87 13.57
CA PRO A 441 -9.43 -1.45 13.59
C PRO A 441 -9.31 -2.94 13.24
N ALA A 442 -10.28 -3.77 13.65
CA ALA A 442 -10.16 -5.25 13.60
C ALA A 442 -11.02 -5.92 12.51
N LEU A 443 -11.43 -5.19 11.47
CA LEU A 443 -12.32 -5.73 10.44
C LEU A 443 -11.70 -6.92 9.71
N ALA A 444 -10.44 -6.80 9.29
CA ALA A 444 -9.75 -7.90 8.62
C ALA A 444 -9.58 -9.13 9.53
N TYR A 445 -9.25 -8.90 10.81
CA TYR A 445 -9.15 -9.97 11.81
C TYR A 445 -10.46 -10.78 11.93
N GLN A 446 -11.60 -10.08 11.87
CA GLN A 446 -12.94 -10.63 12.02
C GLN A 446 -13.60 -11.06 10.70
N GLY A 447 -12.89 -11.01 9.58
CA GLY A 447 -13.44 -11.36 8.27
C GLY A 447 -14.47 -10.35 7.72
N GLY A 448 -14.44 -9.11 8.21
CA GLY A 448 -15.42 -8.06 7.94
C GLY A 448 -15.04 -7.06 6.85
N LEU A 449 -13.92 -7.23 6.13
CA LEU A 449 -13.59 -6.35 5.01
C LEU A 449 -14.60 -6.51 3.87
N THR A 450 -15.00 -5.39 3.28
CA THR A 450 -15.91 -5.33 2.14
C THR A 450 -15.28 -4.60 0.96
N TYR A 451 -15.66 -5.02 -0.25
CA TYR A 451 -15.06 -4.54 -1.49
C TYR A 451 -16.14 -4.16 -2.50
N ALA A 452 -15.84 -3.18 -3.35
CA ALA A 452 -16.68 -2.77 -4.47
C ALA A 452 -15.85 -2.62 -5.76
N PRO A 453 -16.48 -2.72 -6.95
CA PRO A 453 -15.80 -2.45 -8.22
C PRO A 453 -15.27 -1.01 -8.28
N GLY A 454 -14.02 -0.86 -8.71
CA GLY A 454 -13.40 0.43 -8.97
C GLY A 454 -13.60 0.86 -10.42
N LEU A 455 -12.81 1.85 -10.85
CA LEU A 455 -12.78 2.29 -12.23
C LEU A 455 -12.04 1.31 -13.12
N GLY A 456 -11.19 0.41 -12.62
CA GLY A 456 -10.50 -0.59 -13.44
C GLY A 456 -9.59 0.03 -14.50
N LEU A 457 -8.87 1.10 -14.14
CA LEU A 457 -7.78 1.65 -14.93
C LEU A 457 -6.51 0.79 -14.77
N LEU A 458 -6.35 0.18 -13.61
CA LEU A 458 -5.47 -0.97 -13.41
C LEU A 458 -6.36 -2.20 -13.20
N GLN A 459 -6.57 -2.97 -14.27
CA GLN A 459 -7.58 -4.04 -14.36
C GLN A 459 -7.24 -5.24 -13.47
N ASN A 460 -5.96 -5.43 -13.16
CA ASN A 460 -5.45 -6.56 -12.39
C ASN A 460 -4.87 -6.12 -11.05
N SER A 461 -5.16 -4.87 -10.63
CA SER A 461 -4.58 -4.27 -9.43
C SER A 461 -5.63 -3.75 -8.46
N ILE A 462 -5.26 -3.76 -7.17
CA ILE A 462 -5.90 -3.00 -6.09
C ILE A 462 -4.89 -2.00 -5.52
N ILE A 463 -5.35 -0.81 -5.15
CA ILE A 463 -4.51 0.26 -4.58
C ILE A 463 -4.94 0.51 -3.13
N ILE A 464 -3.97 0.53 -2.23
CA ILE A 464 -4.13 0.85 -0.82
C ILE A 464 -3.33 2.14 -0.54
N PRO A 465 -3.95 3.33 -0.68
CA PRO A 465 -3.31 4.59 -0.31
C PRO A 465 -3.26 4.74 1.21
N GLY A 466 -2.36 5.60 1.70
CA GLY A 466 -2.13 5.81 3.13
C GLY A 466 -1.67 4.54 3.88
N ALA A 467 -1.12 3.56 3.17
CA ALA A 467 -0.63 2.33 3.77
C ALA A 467 0.58 2.61 4.67
N PHE A 468 0.64 1.92 5.82
CA PHE A 468 1.74 2.05 6.80
C PHE A 468 1.96 3.49 7.29
N ASP A 469 0.90 4.28 7.40
CA ASP A 469 0.96 5.66 7.90
C ASP A 469 1.37 5.71 9.39
N PRO A 470 2.42 6.47 9.76
CA PRO A 470 2.80 6.66 11.17
C PRO A 470 1.67 7.19 12.06
N GLY A 471 0.66 7.87 11.50
CA GLY A 471 -0.49 8.42 12.24
C GLY A 471 -1.73 7.52 12.31
N ALA A 472 -1.70 6.30 11.76
CA ALA A 472 -2.87 5.42 11.67
C ALA A 472 -2.51 3.93 11.85
N ASP A 473 -1.72 3.62 12.87
CA ASP A 473 -1.26 2.26 13.18
C ASP A 473 -2.38 1.31 13.63
N ASP A 474 -3.46 1.84 14.21
CA ASP A 474 -4.69 1.10 14.54
C ASP A 474 -5.30 0.33 13.34
N TYR A 475 -5.04 0.76 12.10
CA TYR A 475 -5.60 0.14 10.89
C TYR A 475 -4.57 -0.65 10.07
N TYR A 476 -3.37 -0.90 10.61
CA TYR A 476 -2.32 -1.60 9.87
C TYR A 476 -2.74 -2.99 9.41
N GLU A 477 -3.46 -3.73 10.24
CA GLU A 477 -3.97 -5.04 9.85
C GLU A 477 -4.91 -4.92 8.65
N ASN A 478 -5.93 -4.08 8.74
CA ASN A 478 -6.89 -3.86 7.66
C ASN A 478 -6.20 -3.44 6.38
N ASN A 479 -5.32 -2.45 6.44
CA ASN A 479 -4.63 -1.94 5.27
C ASN A 479 -3.76 -3.01 4.62
N THR A 480 -2.96 -3.72 5.41
CA THR A 480 -2.07 -4.79 4.93
C THR A 480 -2.88 -5.92 4.28
N LEU A 481 -3.92 -6.38 4.95
CA LEU A 481 -4.73 -7.51 4.49
C LEU A 481 -5.70 -7.16 3.37
N SER A 482 -6.08 -5.89 3.21
CA SER A 482 -6.98 -5.45 2.14
C SER A 482 -6.48 -5.85 0.76
N GLY A 483 -5.18 -5.62 0.49
CA GLY A 483 -4.54 -6.00 -0.76
C GLY A 483 -4.31 -7.50 -0.87
N LEU A 484 -3.69 -8.11 0.15
CA LEU A 484 -3.37 -9.54 0.17
C LEU A 484 -4.60 -10.43 0.02
N PHE A 485 -5.73 -10.10 0.64
CA PHE A 485 -6.97 -10.86 0.50
C PHE A 485 -7.56 -10.71 -0.90
N ALA A 486 -7.54 -9.49 -1.46
CA ALA A 486 -8.07 -9.21 -2.78
C ALA A 486 -7.27 -9.88 -3.93
N LEU A 487 -6.00 -10.23 -3.73
CA LEU A 487 -5.25 -11.05 -4.69
C LEU A 487 -5.90 -12.43 -4.89
N GLY A 488 -6.35 -13.06 -3.81
CA GLY A 488 -6.98 -14.38 -3.81
C GLY A 488 -8.47 -14.30 -4.12
N ASP A 489 -9.24 -13.61 -3.27
CA ASP A 489 -10.69 -13.48 -3.43
C ASP A 489 -11.08 -12.73 -4.72
N GLY A 490 -10.30 -11.71 -5.08
CA GLY A 490 -10.54 -10.91 -6.28
C GLY A 490 -9.87 -11.44 -7.53
N GLY A 491 -9.03 -12.48 -7.45
CA GLY A 491 -8.25 -12.96 -8.57
C GLY A 491 -7.31 -11.90 -9.15
N LEU A 492 -6.83 -10.97 -8.33
CA LEU A 492 -5.98 -9.87 -8.76
C LEU A 492 -4.51 -10.29 -8.84
N SER A 493 -3.75 -9.60 -9.68
CA SER A 493 -2.33 -9.81 -9.87
C SER A 493 -1.47 -8.92 -8.99
N ASN A 494 -1.93 -7.72 -8.66
CA ASN A 494 -1.11 -6.73 -7.96
C ASN A 494 -1.88 -6.08 -6.79
N ALA A 495 -1.18 -5.93 -5.67
CA ALA A 495 -1.61 -5.05 -4.58
C ALA A 495 -0.56 -3.96 -4.39
N ILE A 496 -0.96 -2.70 -4.63
CA ILE A 496 -0.07 -1.52 -4.61
C ILE A 496 -0.34 -0.74 -3.33
N TYR A 497 0.64 -0.68 -2.44
CA TYR A 497 0.58 0.01 -1.16
C TYR A 497 1.37 1.31 -1.22
N ILE A 498 0.70 2.44 -1.06
CA ILE A 498 1.27 3.77 -1.19
C ILE A 498 1.17 4.46 0.17
N ASN A 499 2.29 4.93 0.73
CA ASN A 499 2.31 5.64 2.01
C ASN A 499 1.97 7.14 1.82
N LYS A 500 1.56 7.84 2.89
CA LYS A 500 1.05 9.22 2.86
C LYS A 500 2.01 10.29 2.34
N GLU A 501 3.32 10.07 2.26
CA GLU A 501 4.26 11.05 1.67
C GLU A 501 4.94 10.48 0.42
N SER A 502 4.24 9.56 -0.24
CA SER A 502 4.70 8.86 -1.44
C SER A 502 3.60 8.76 -2.47
N TRP A 503 4.01 8.51 -3.71
CA TRP A 503 3.10 8.38 -4.83
C TRP A 503 3.66 7.47 -5.92
N GLY A 504 2.75 6.89 -6.69
CA GLY A 504 3.05 6.04 -7.85
C GLY A 504 2.75 6.75 -9.17
N HIS A 505 3.56 6.51 -10.19
CA HIS A 505 3.34 6.94 -11.57
C HIS A 505 3.25 5.73 -12.49
N PHE A 506 2.04 5.40 -12.93
CA PHE A 506 1.84 4.43 -13.99
C PHE A 506 1.89 5.12 -15.35
N HIS A 507 2.77 4.70 -16.25
CA HIS A 507 2.89 5.31 -17.57
C HIS A 507 3.55 4.35 -18.57
N ALA A 508 3.33 4.60 -19.86
CA ALA A 508 4.02 3.90 -20.93
C ALA A 508 5.43 4.47 -21.14
N GLN A 509 6.46 3.64 -21.02
CA GLN A 509 7.84 4.00 -21.36
C GLN A 509 8.53 2.80 -22.03
N ASP A 510 9.26 3.05 -23.12
CA ASP A 510 10.05 2.05 -23.83
C ASP A 510 9.26 0.79 -24.28
N GLY A 511 7.96 0.96 -24.55
CA GLY A 511 7.06 -0.13 -24.97
C GLY A 511 6.47 -0.95 -23.83
N GLU A 512 6.70 -0.55 -22.57
CA GLU A 512 6.17 -1.19 -21.37
C GLU A 512 5.36 -0.22 -20.53
N ASN A 513 4.43 -0.75 -19.73
CA ASN A 513 3.72 0.01 -18.71
C ASN A 513 4.52 -0.04 -17.41
N GLN A 514 5.19 1.05 -17.07
CA GLN A 514 6.01 1.19 -15.87
C GLN A 514 5.19 1.77 -14.72
N LEU A 515 5.36 1.23 -13.51
CA LEU A 515 4.98 1.85 -12.25
C LEU A 515 6.24 2.38 -11.57
N SER A 516 6.40 3.70 -11.52
CA SER A 516 7.49 4.36 -10.80
C SER A 516 7.06 4.79 -9.40
N ALA A 517 7.95 4.64 -8.42
CA ALA A 517 7.73 5.07 -7.05
C ALA A 517 8.49 6.37 -6.75
N MET A 518 7.82 7.29 -6.07
CA MET A 518 8.36 8.61 -5.73
C MET A 518 7.90 9.03 -4.34
N GLY A 519 8.63 9.98 -3.74
CA GLY A 519 8.34 10.52 -2.41
C GLY A 519 9.29 10.05 -1.31
N LYS A 520 8.87 10.24 -0.06
CA LYS A 520 9.68 10.07 1.15
C LYS A 520 9.80 8.63 1.63
N TYR A 521 8.77 7.82 1.42
CA TYR A 521 8.76 6.39 1.74
C TYR A 521 8.81 5.57 0.46
N ALA A 522 9.45 4.40 0.50
CA ALA A 522 9.35 3.43 -0.58
C ALA A 522 7.90 2.92 -0.75
N LEU A 523 7.49 2.69 -2.00
CA LEU A 523 6.23 2.03 -2.35
C LEU A 523 6.39 0.52 -2.19
N VAL A 524 5.34 -0.18 -1.76
CA VAL A 524 5.33 -1.65 -1.72
C VAL A 524 4.33 -2.18 -2.74
N LEU A 525 4.78 -3.08 -3.60
CA LEU A 525 3.95 -3.80 -4.56
C LEU A 525 4.03 -5.30 -4.24
N ILE A 526 2.89 -5.97 -4.14
CA ILE A 526 2.84 -7.43 -4.03
C ILE A 526 2.26 -7.98 -5.32
N GLU A 527 3.04 -8.79 -6.03
CA GLU A 527 2.66 -9.48 -7.24
C GLU A 527 2.26 -10.93 -6.92
N ASN A 528 1.04 -11.30 -7.29
CA ASN A 528 0.55 -12.67 -7.24
C ASN A 528 1.15 -13.47 -8.41
N ARG A 529 2.23 -14.19 -8.13
CA ARG A 529 2.87 -15.15 -9.04
C ARG A 529 2.42 -16.59 -8.75
N SER A 530 1.38 -16.77 -7.95
CA SER A 530 0.98 -18.08 -7.45
C SER A 530 0.27 -18.89 -8.51
N HIS A 531 0.49 -20.20 -8.49
CA HIS A 531 -0.34 -21.17 -9.20
C HIS A 531 -1.53 -21.62 -8.36
N HIS A 532 -1.36 -21.60 -7.03
CA HIS A 532 -2.41 -21.92 -6.08
C HIS A 532 -2.42 -20.95 -4.90
N PHE A 533 -3.62 -20.70 -4.40
CA PHE A 533 -3.87 -19.95 -3.18
C PHE A 533 -4.92 -20.68 -2.33
N GLN A 534 -5.13 -20.24 -1.09
CA GLN A 534 -6.25 -20.69 -0.28
C GLN A 534 -6.59 -19.62 0.76
N LEU A 535 -7.84 -19.16 0.77
CA LEU A 535 -8.35 -18.27 1.81
C LEU A 535 -8.28 -18.98 3.17
N PHE A 536 -8.00 -18.23 4.23
CA PHE A 536 -7.95 -18.80 5.55
C PHE A 536 -9.33 -19.33 5.97
N ASP A 537 -9.33 -20.40 6.75
CA ASP A 537 -10.53 -20.99 7.34
C ASP A 537 -10.27 -21.12 8.84
N GLN A 538 -11.06 -20.41 9.66
CA GLN A 538 -10.99 -20.57 11.11
C GLN A 538 -11.85 -21.76 11.50
N LYS A 539 -11.22 -22.87 11.89
CA LYS A 539 -11.86 -24.10 12.37
C LYS A 539 -12.72 -23.93 13.64
N THR A 540 -12.96 -22.70 14.10
CA THR A 540 -13.62 -22.32 15.36
C THR A 540 -15.05 -21.80 15.17
N GLY A 541 -15.55 -21.71 13.92
CA GLY A 541 -16.92 -21.26 13.61
C GLY A 541 -17.12 -19.73 13.61
N ALA A 542 -16.05 -18.95 13.88
CA ALA A 542 -16.00 -17.52 13.60
C ALA A 542 -15.74 -17.27 12.10
N ASN A 543 -16.04 -16.06 11.62
CA ASN A 543 -15.65 -15.67 10.27
C ASN A 543 -14.13 -15.75 10.14
N PRO A 544 -13.60 -16.36 9.07
CA PRO A 544 -12.16 -16.41 8.87
C PRO A 544 -11.61 -14.99 8.67
N ARG A 545 -10.43 -14.76 9.25
CA ARG A 545 -9.62 -13.57 8.99
C ARG A 545 -9.50 -13.36 7.48
N ASN A 546 -9.68 -12.12 7.00
CA ASN A 546 -9.53 -11.76 5.59
C ASN A 546 -8.05 -11.87 5.18
N ASN A 547 -7.55 -13.09 5.02
CA ASN A 547 -6.19 -13.39 4.61
C ASN A 547 -6.18 -14.67 3.76
N ALA A 548 -5.06 -14.91 3.08
CA ALA A 548 -4.90 -16.04 2.19
C ALA A 548 -3.45 -16.55 2.19
N SER A 549 -3.32 -17.84 1.93
CA SER A 549 -2.06 -18.54 1.69
C SER A 549 -1.79 -18.61 0.20
N TYR A 550 -0.51 -18.62 -0.16
CA TYR A 550 -0.03 -18.45 -1.53
C TYR A 550 1.25 -19.27 -1.73
N ASP A 551 1.29 -20.03 -2.82
CA ASP A 551 2.48 -20.83 -3.15
C ASP A 551 3.65 -19.99 -3.69
N SER A 552 3.35 -18.82 -4.28
CA SER A 552 4.36 -17.87 -4.75
C SER A 552 3.83 -16.44 -4.84
N LEU A 553 4.34 -15.57 -3.96
CA LEU A 553 4.22 -14.13 -4.09
C LEU A 553 5.59 -13.52 -4.38
N VAL A 554 5.57 -12.35 -5.00
CA VAL A 554 6.74 -11.48 -5.11
C VAL A 554 6.42 -10.15 -4.44
N VAL A 555 7.18 -9.78 -3.43
CA VAL A 555 7.11 -8.47 -2.78
C VAL A 555 8.20 -7.59 -3.36
N GLN A 556 7.79 -6.50 -3.99
CA GLN A 556 8.66 -5.48 -4.55
C GLN A 556 8.61 -4.26 -3.62
N VAL A 557 9.77 -3.83 -3.15
CA VAL A 557 9.91 -2.53 -2.49
C VAL A 557 10.59 -1.61 -3.48
N LEU A 558 9.94 -0.49 -3.79
CA LEU A 558 10.37 0.48 -4.79
C LEU A 558 10.71 1.79 -4.09
N GLY A 559 12.01 2.01 -3.87
CA GLY A 559 12.53 3.29 -3.42
C GLY A 559 12.37 4.37 -4.49
N HIS A 560 12.50 5.62 -4.07
CA HIS A 560 12.30 6.80 -4.89
C HIS A 560 13.08 6.76 -6.21
N GLY A 561 12.38 6.97 -7.32
CA GLY A 561 12.92 6.93 -8.68
C GLY A 561 13.01 5.52 -9.27
N SER A 562 12.73 4.47 -8.49
CA SER A 562 12.71 3.09 -8.99
C SER A 562 11.40 2.82 -9.72
N SER A 563 11.46 1.93 -10.72
CA SER A 563 10.31 1.57 -11.54
C SER A 563 10.24 0.07 -11.78
N ILE A 564 9.03 -0.43 -12.01
CA ILE A 564 8.80 -1.82 -12.39
C ILE A 564 7.77 -1.91 -13.52
N SER A 565 7.98 -2.87 -14.43
CA SER A 565 7.05 -3.17 -15.51
C SER A 565 5.83 -3.94 -14.97
N LEU A 566 4.64 -3.41 -15.23
CA LEU A 566 3.37 -4.06 -14.93
C LEU A 566 2.65 -4.59 -16.17
N GLY A 567 3.19 -4.37 -17.38
CA GLY A 567 2.60 -4.87 -18.61
C GLY A 567 3.00 -4.09 -19.85
N VAL A 568 2.13 -4.05 -20.85
CA VAL A 568 2.39 -3.43 -22.15
C VAL A 568 1.19 -2.56 -22.53
N PRO A 569 1.39 -1.30 -22.92
CA PRO A 569 0.29 -0.43 -23.31
C PRO A 569 -0.43 -0.95 -24.56
N VAL A 570 -1.76 -0.98 -24.51
CA VAL A 570 -2.62 -1.33 -25.65
C VAL A 570 -3.43 -0.09 -26.07
N PRO A 571 -3.13 0.50 -27.24
CA PRO A 571 -3.88 1.66 -27.73
C PRO A 571 -5.36 1.37 -27.93
N THR A 572 -6.19 2.29 -27.47
CA THR A 572 -7.65 2.24 -27.61
C THR A 572 -8.13 2.73 -28.97
N ASN A 573 -7.32 3.51 -29.70
CA ASN A 573 -7.67 4.09 -31.01
C ASN A 573 -9.00 4.86 -31.00
N SER A 574 -9.25 5.59 -29.91
CA SER A 574 -10.50 6.31 -29.72
C SER A 574 -10.67 7.44 -30.75
N PRO A 575 -11.83 7.59 -31.41
CA PRO A 575 -12.04 8.61 -32.45
C PRO A 575 -11.89 10.02 -31.87
N GLU A 576 -11.55 10.99 -32.72
CA GLU A 576 -11.53 12.40 -32.29
C GLU A 576 -12.91 12.83 -31.78
N TYR A 577 -12.90 13.74 -30.82
CA TYR A 577 -14.14 14.26 -30.25
C TYR A 577 -14.68 15.42 -31.08
N GLU A 578 -15.99 15.40 -31.32
CA GLU A 578 -16.73 16.56 -31.79
C GLU A 578 -17.31 17.32 -30.59
N LEU A 579 -17.13 18.64 -30.58
CA LEU A 579 -17.67 19.50 -29.51
C LEU A 579 -19.15 19.75 -29.76
N GLU A 580 -19.93 19.73 -28.68
CA GLU A 580 -21.35 20.08 -28.72
C GLU A 580 -21.52 21.58 -28.88
N SER A 581 -22.41 21.99 -29.78
CA SER A 581 -22.87 23.38 -29.89
C SER A 581 -23.85 23.71 -28.76
N ASP A 582 -23.94 24.98 -28.37
CA ASP A 582 -25.00 25.44 -27.48
C ASP A 582 -26.36 25.15 -28.15
N PRO A 583 -27.24 24.35 -27.52
CA PRO A 583 -28.56 24.03 -28.08
C PRO A 583 -29.47 25.25 -28.22
N ASN A 584 -29.14 26.38 -27.59
CA ASN A 584 -29.80 27.67 -27.76
C ASN A 584 -29.10 28.58 -28.79
N ASP A 585 -28.02 28.12 -29.41
CA ASP A 585 -27.44 28.81 -30.55
C ASP A 585 -28.28 28.50 -31.78
N SER A 586 -29.32 29.31 -31.99
CA SER A 586 -30.05 29.33 -33.24
C SER A 586 -29.03 29.64 -34.34
N VAL A 587 -28.78 28.63 -35.18
CA VAL A 587 -27.87 28.71 -36.32
C VAL A 587 -28.23 29.96 -37.11
N ILE A 588 -27.31 30.92 -37.22
CA ILE A 588 -27.48 32.06 -38.12
C ILE A 588 -27.53 31.49 -39.54
N THR A 589 -28.74 31.30 -40.07
CA THR A 589 -28.98 30.69 -41.38
C THR A 589 -28.69 31.67 -42.53
N GLY A 590 -28.35 32.92 -42.22
CA GLY A 590 -27.86 33.90 -43.19
C GLY A 590 -27.62 35.29 -42.60
N ILE A 591 -27.05 36.17 -43.41
CA ILE A 591 -26.99 37.61 -43.13
C ILE A 591 -28.32 38.21 -43.63
N GLY A 592 -29.09 38.84 -42.75
CA GLY A 592 -30.30 39.55 -43.14
C GLY A 592 -29.96 40.91 -43.79
N GLU A 593 -30.95 41.65 -44.27
CA GLU A 593 -30.67 43.01 -44.77
C GLU A 593 -30.03 43.86 -43.66
N PRO A 594 -28.79 44.37 -43.86
CA PRO A 594 -28.07 45.07 -42.80
C PRO A 594 -28.82 46.33 -42.39
N LEU A 595 -29.02 46.50 -41.09
CA LEU A 595 -29.52 47.77 -40.57
C LEU A 595 -28.37 48.78 -40.58
N ASN A 596 -28.55 49.90 -41.27
CA ASN A 596 -27.66 51.07 -41.18
C ASN A 596 -27.86 51.83 -39.86
N SER A 597 -27.81 51.12 -38.73
CA SER A 597 -27.83 51.70 -37.38
C SER A 597 -26.47 51.48 -36.72
N THR A 598 -26.07 52.38 -35.82
CA THR A 598 -24.88 52.18 -34.98
C THR A 598 -25.31 52.29 -33.54
N PHE A 599 -24.99 51.28 -32.75
CA PHE A 599 -25.05 51.33 -31.29
C PHE A 599 -24.05 52.37 -30.81
N ILE A 600 -24.52 53.31 -29.99
CA ILE A 600 -23.71 54.45 -29.57
C ILE A 600 -22.89 54.02 -28.35
N SER A 601 -21.56 54.05 -28.49
CA SER A 601 -20.65 53.80 -27.37
C SER A 601 -20.88 54.82 -26.24
N PRO A 602 -20.71 54.44 -24.97
CA PRO A 602 -20.90 55.33 -23.84
C PRO A 602 -19.88 56.48 -23.93
N THR A 603 -20.35 57.70 -23.68
CA THR A 603 -19.46 58.87 -23.58
C THR A 603 -18.90 58.97 -22.17
N VAL A 604 -17.93 59.85 -21.91
CA VAL A 604 -17.36 60.02 -20.54
C VAL A 604 -18.43 60.40 -19.51
N THR A 605 -19.54 60.98 -19.96
CA THR A 605 -20.66 61.42 -19.11
C THR A 605 -21.79 60.39 -18.99
N ASP A 606 -21.75 59.29 -19.73
CA ASP A 606 -22.83 58.29 -19.79
C ASP A 606 -22.26 56.90 -19.49
N SER A 607 -22.65 56.28 -18.36
CA SER A 607 -22.13 54.97 -17.94
C SER A 607 -22.84 53.78 -18.58
N HIS A 608 -23.81 54.05 -19.46
CA HIS A 608 -24.68 53.07 -20.09
C HIS A 608 -24.62 53.18 -21.61
N PHE A 609 -24.98 52.11 -22.31
CA PHE A 609 -25.08 52.08 -23.76
C PHE A 609 -26.46 52.54 -24.20
N ASN A 610 -26.52 53.54 -25.06
CA ASN A 610 -27.76 53.94 -25.71
C ASN A 610 -27.95 53.12 -26.99
N LEU A 611 -29.04 52.35 -27.01
CA LEU A 611 -29.41 51.50 -28.13
C LEU A 611 -30.56 52.17 -28.90
N ASP A 612 -30.36 52.41 -30.19
CA ASP A 612 -31.44 52.81 -31.08
C ASP A 612 -31.82 51.62 -31.97
N ILE A 613 -32.95 50.99 -31.63
CA ILE A 613 -33.40 49.72 -32.20
C ILE A 613 -34.42 50.03 -33.32
N PRO A 614 -34.05 49.93 -34.60
CA PRO A 614 -34.91 50.37 -35.70
C PRO A 614 -36.09 49.43 -35.95
N LYS A 615 -35.99 48.17 -35.56
CA LYS A 615 -37.06 47.14 -35.60
C LYS A 615 -36.84 46.13 -34.47
N SER A 616 -37.89 45.43 -34.05
CA SER A 616 -37.75 44.38 -33.02
C SER A 616 -36.75 43.31 -33.44
N GLY A 617 -36.02 42.78 -32.46
CA GLY A 617 -35.02 41.74 -32.68
C GLY A 617 -34.27 41.35 -31.42
N LEU A 618 -33.42 40.32 -31.55
CA LEU A 618 -32.59 39.80 -30.45
C LEU A 618 -31.23 40.50 -30.43
N LEU A 619 -30.88 41.12 -29.31
CA LEU A 619 -29.55 41.69 -29.07
C LEU A 619 -28.72 40.70 -28.24
N ARG A 620 -27.55 40.30 -28.75
CA ARG A 620 -26.53 39.52 -28.02
C ARG A 620 -25.27 40.36 -27.86
N VAL A 621 -24.70 40.37 -26.66
CA VAL A 621 -23.43 41.06 -26.36
C VAL A 621 -22.42 40.05 -25.84
N TYR A 622 -21.23 40.03 -26.43
CA TYR A 622 -20.13 39.16 -26.06
C TYR A 622 -18.99 39.97 -25.47
N ASN A 623 -18.30 39.43 -24.46
CA ASN A 623 -17.09 40.03 -23.93
C ASN A 623 -15.88 39.79 -24.87
N ALA A 624 -14.71 40.32 -24.50
CA ALA A 624 -13.49 40.24 -25.30
C ALA A 624 -12.97 38.81 -25.58
N ILE A 625 -13.43 37.80 -24.82
CA ILE A 625 -13.05 36.39 -25.01
C ILE A 625 -14.20 35.56 -25.64
N GLY A 626 -15.25 36.22 -26.14
CA GLY A 626 -16.34 35.59 -26.87
C GLY A 626 -17.45 35.00 -26.00
N THR A 627 -17.45 35.22 -24.68
CA THR A 627 -18.54 34.77 -23.80
C THR A 627 -19.74 35.72 -23.91
N PRO A 628 -20.98 35.23 -24.10
CA PRO A 628 -22.17 36.07 -24.04
C PRO A 628 -22.36 36.62 -22.62
N VAL A 629 -22.51 37.95 -22.50
CA VAL A 629 -22.75 38.67 -21.23
C VAL A 629 -24.13 39.33 -21.18
N HIS A 630 -24.81 39.45 -22.31
CA HIS A 630 -26.19 39.94 -22.40
C HIS A 630 -26.91 39.28 -23.57
N THR A 631 -28.16 38.89 -23.39
CA THR A 631 -29.03 38.36 -24.46
C THR A 631 -30.47 38.75 -24.15
N GLN A 632 -31.07 39.62 -24.97
CA GLN A 632 -32.43 40.10 -24.74
C GLN A 632 -33.12 40.53 -26.04
N HIS A 633 -34.42 40.23 -26.15
CA HIS A 633 -35.28 40.79 -27.20
C HIS A 633 -35.64 42.24 -26.89
N TYR A 634 -35.42 43.11 -27.87
CA TYR A 634 -35.81 44.51 -27.82
C TYR A 634 -36.92 44.78 -28.83
N GLN A 635 -37.87 45.63 -28.43
CA GLN A 635 -38.84 46.23 -29.36
C GLN A 635 -38.20 47.42 -30.08
N SER A 636 -38.79 47.84 -31.20
CA SER A 636 -38.33 49.07 -31.88
C SER A 636 -38.42 50.28 -30.94
N GLY A 637 -37.38 51.12 -30.94
CA GLY A 637 -37.28 52.33 -30.12
C GLY A 637 -35.92 52.50 -29.45
N LYS A 638 -35.83 53.50 -28.57
CA LYS A 638 -34.62 53.81 -27.80
C LYS A 638 -34.61 53.04 -26.48
N HIS A 639 -33.50 52.37 -26.20
CA HIS A 639 -33.28 51.60 -24.98
C HIS A 639 -31.93 51.93 -24.36
N VAL A 640 -31.79 51.59 -23.09
CA VAL A 640 -30.55 51.73 -22.34
C VAL A 640 -30.11 50.34 -21.89
N LEU A 641 -28.84 50.01 -22.10
CA LEU A 641 -28.22 48.78 -21.63
C LEU A 641 -27.05 49.11 -20.71
N ASP A 642 -27.05 48.56 -19.51
CA ASP A 642 -25.86 48.55 -18.64
C ASP A 642 -25.13 47.21 -18.76
N LEU A 643 -23.80 47.25 -18.79
CA LEU A 643 -22.96 46.06 -18.68
C LEU A 643 -22.11 46.18 -17.41
N GLU A 644 -22.08 45.17 -16.57
CA GLU A 644 -21.53 45.27 -15.20
C GLU A 644 -20.06 45.72 -15.11
N ARG A 645 -19.25 45.51 -16.16
CA ARG A 645 -17.80 45.77 -16.14
C ARG A 645 -17.34 46.68 -17.28
N PRO A 646 -16.33 47.54 -17.07
CA PRO A 646 -15.60 48.20 -18.17
C PRO A 646 -14.93 47.15 -19.07
N GLY A 647 -14.85 47.40 -20.37
CA GLY A 647 -14.27 46.44 -21.29
C GLY A 647 -14.67 46.63 -22.76
N MET A 648 -14.08 45.79 -23.60
CA MET A 648 -14.43 45.66 -25.02
C MET A 648 -15.52 44.62 -25.19
N TYR A 649 -16.56 44.97 -25.94
CA TYR A 649 -17.69 44.09 -26.22
C TYR A 649 -17.99 44.02 -27.71
N LEU A 650 -18.48 42.87 -28.16
CA LEU A 650 -19.03 42.67 -29.48
C LEU A 650 -20.55 42.59 -29.35
N VAL A 651 -21.27 43.47 -30.05
CA VAL A 651 -22.73 43.46 -30.12
C VAL A 651 -23.15 42.83 -31.44
N ALA A 652 -24.03 41.84 -31.37
CA ALA A 652 -24.71 41.25 -32.50
C ALA A 652 -26.21 41.49 -32.36
N PHE A 653 -26.84 42.07 -33.37
CA PHE A 653 -28.29 42.25 -33.42
C PHE A 653 -28.88 41.38 -34.51
N MET A 654 -29.86 40.58 -34.15
CA MET A 654 -30.47 39.56 -34.99
C MET A 654 -31.97 39.87 -35.16
N ASP A 655 -32.60 39.23 -36.15
CA ASP A 655 -34.05 39.31 -36.30
C ASP A 655 -34.80 38.66 -35.13
N ASP A 656 -36.13 38.83 -35.10
CA ASP A 656 -36.98 38.32 -34.01
C ASP A 656 -36.97 36.79 -33.89
N GLU A 657 -36.64 36.09 -34.96
CA GLU A 657 -36.51 34.62 -34.95
C GLU A 657 -35.09 34.17 -34.57
N ALA A 658 -34.17 35.10 -34.26
CA ALA A 658 -32.77 34.83 -33.96
C ALA A 658 -32.05 34.00 -35.04
N SER A 659 -32.51 34.14 -36.29
CA SER A 659 -32.12 33.30 -37.43
C SER A 659 -31.19 34.03 -38.41
N LYS A 660 -31.19 35.37 -38.41
CA LYS A 660 -30.38 36.21 -39.29
C LYS A 660 -29.67 37.32 -38.54
N LEU A 661 -28.39 37.51 -38.82
CA LEU A 661 -27.62 38.65 -38.32
C LEU A 661 -27.99 39.91 -39.11
N LEU A 662 -28.45 40.95 -38.42
CA LEU A 662 -28.87 42.23 -39.01
C LEU A 662 -27.85 43.34 -38.82
N ASN A 663 -27.06 43.28 -37.74
CA ASN A 663 -26.02 44.26 -37.46
C ASN A 663 -24.97 43.65 -36.52
N PHE A 664 -23.71 44.03 -36.67
CA PHE A 664 -22.65 43.67 -35.74
C PHE A 664 -21.74 44.87 -35.50
N GLN A 665 -21.39 45.14 -34.25
CA GLN A 665 -20.57 46.28 -33.90
C GLN A 665 -19.71 46.00 -32.68
N LYS A 666 -18.46 46.46 -32.74
CA LYS A 666 -17.58 46.54 -31.59
C LYS A 666 -17.87 47.81 -30.79
N ILE A 667 -18.07 47.68 -29.48
CA ILE A 667 -18.27 48.78 -28.54
C ILE A 667 -17.26 48.70 -27.40
N ILE A 668 -16.97 49.83 -26.76
CA ILE A 668 -16.04 49.92 -25.64
C ILE A 668 -16.73 50.64 -24.49
N LYS A 669 -16.89 49.98 -23.34
CA LYS A 669 -17.23 50.63 -22.06
C LYS A 669 -15.95 51.05 -21.39
N LYS A 670 -15.76 52.36 -21.22
CA LYS A 670 -14.58 52.91 -20.52
C LYS A 670 -14.69 52.73 -19.02
#